data_AF-A0A353RSB2-F1
#
_entry.id   AF-A0A353RSB2-F1
#
_cell.length_a   1.000
_cell.length_b   1.000
_cell.length_c   1.000
_cell.angle_alpha   90.00
_cell.angle_beta   90.00
_cell.angle_gamma   90.00
#
_symmetry.space_group_name_H-M   'P 1'
#
loop_
_entity.id
_entity.type
_entity.pdbx_description
1 polymer ?
#
loop_
_entity_poly.entity_id
_entity_poly.type
_entity_poly.pdbx_seq_one_letter_code
_entity_poly.pdbx_strand_id
1 'polypeptide(L)'
;MLNYAVARSWRQNTPTEITATPWMPPSPAWRITTRQEGIYRLSYEQLQTAGVPVTTIDPQTLQLFHLGSEVAIAVESALPHQFSPGDGILFYAQAIQSKYTSENVYWLTFGNMVGLRMGSVEGAPNESPVAEAYLASLYHEANINYIAYITAPDEFEHFLGEYVYPQQTGHQSITLHFTVDNPSADPGVITASLYSYLEIPEHRAILKLNGEVLGEPITWGSFEFTNVFFEFPAERLVVGDNTLEFTTDLVDEIYYIDWVNFAYSRQFVANNDLLRFETPTPGSWNYTVHGFSTNEGLQVFDLSDPTHVQRIENAAIDLEGAQYLLRFSADVTSAAEYWVGTENAFLTVSGISWDEPSDWQSSSHAADYLVITHGSFLDQANQLAGYRQEQSLGTAVVDVQDLYDEFNYGIPNPTAIRDFLALAYSTWQAPAPSYVVLLGDASFDPKNYLGFNRTNYMPPYLSVVDPELGETAADNKYVTLMGMDELPDLMLGRLAVNTMVEAQNVVNKIIAYEVEPAQGDWKQKVLAIADSYESGWPFPNLSDELLREALPDNYEAERVYLGVTHPTINEARAAIINGINSGKFLVNYIGHAAVNMWSAPFPGMFIVANINSLTNQGQYPIVLSMTCWDGYYIYPNNYQYNKSLAEEFTKVPGKGAIAAWSPTGISVARGHEYLDRGFFDAIFALRMTNLGQAASNGKLYLWATGAYLELLNTYLLFGDPATHVGSDFSAVDDFYNVNEDEELDVPVEQGVIANDIFPLESSITAELVQLPSHGTVNLESNGSFSYAPNPDYFGSEAFRYRLYDGERYSNTAGVRIYVNPVNDPPVALDQDIWTFINEPMEIELAFVDDGGGISIVTQGQNNTGIYPSQDSEYTFTCTPPTHGVLQGTAPFLVYIPDQDYIGADEFTFTVNDGEYNSNPATVTITVYQKFTNYLPLLLK
;
A
#
# COMPACT_ATOMS: atom_id res chain seq x y z
N MET A 1 7.85 18.62 1.24
CA MET A 1 7.16 18.22 2.48
C MET A 1 7.77 18.98 3.65
N LEU A 2 6.96 19.35 4.65
CA LEU A 2 7.36 20.25 5.72
C LEU A 2 8.31 19.53 6.68
N ASN A 3 9.41 20.16 7.08
CA ASN A 3 10.25 19.62 8.14
C ASN A 3 9.43 19.47 9.45
N TYR A 4 9.84 18.55 10.32
CA TYR A 4 9.14 18.24 11.58
C TYR A 4 8.76 19.49 12.38
N ALA A 5 9.62 20.52 12.41
CA ALA A 5 9.38 21.74 13.16
C ALA A 5 8.22 22.58 12.58
N VAL A 6 8.11 22.67 11.25
CA VAL A 6 7.01 23.37 10.58
C VAL A 6 5.71 22.58 10.71
N ALA A 7 5.75 21.26 10.49
CA ALA A 7 4.58 20.40 10.74
C ALA A 7 4.10 20.55 12.19
N ARG A 8 5.00 20.51 13.18
CA ARG A 8 4.67 20.71 14.60
C ARG A 8 4.05 22.07 14.91
N SER A 9 4.46 23.14 14.23
CA SER A 9 3.85 24.46 14.41
C SER A 9 2.39 24.49 13.94
N TRP A 10 2.02 23.63 12.99
CA TRP A 10 0.65 23.43 12.51
C TRP A 10 -0.13 22.41 13.37
N ARG A 11 0.57 21.50 14.07
CA ARG A 11 0.03 20.54 15.06
C ARG A 11 -0.56 21.18 16.34
N GLN A 12 -0.71 22.51 16.43
CA GLN A 12 -1.27 23.18 17.62
C GLN A 12 -2.78 23.00 17.79
N ASN A 13 -3.49 22.54 16.75
CA ASN A 13 -4.86 22.08 16.93
C ASN A 13 -4.82 20.66 17.50
N THR A 14 -5.55 20.38 18.58
CA THR A 14 -5.78 19.01 19.03
C THR A 14 -6.55 18.28 17.93
N PRO A 15 -6.31 16.97 17.67
CA PRO A 15 -7.21 16.20 16.82
C PRO A 15 -8.64 16.45 17.30
N THR A 16 -9.52 16.86 16.39
CA THR A 16 -10.91 17.22 16.72
C THR A 16 -11.71 16.02 17.24
N GLU A 17 -11.14 14.81 17.12
CA GLU A 17 -11.82 13.52 17.23
C GLU A 17 -10.97 12.43 17.90
N ILE A 18 -10.23 12.72 18.98
CA ILE A 18 -9.90 11.63 19.92
C ILE A 18 -11.22 11.30 20.61
N THR A 19 -11.85 10.20 20.19
CA THR A 19 -13.22 9.86 20.62
C THR A 19 -13.28 9.21 21.99
N ALA A 20 -12.21 8.52 22.42
CA ALA A 20 -12.12 7.89 23.73
C ALA A 20 -10.92 8.38 24.55
N THR A 21 -11.09 8.51 25.86
CA THR A 21 -9.95 8.62 26.77
C THR A 21 -9.33 7.23 26.89
N PRO A 22 -8.02 7.05 26.63
CA PRO A 22 -7.38 5.75 26.74
C PRO A 22 -7.63 5.13 28.12
N TRP A 23 -8.00 3.86 28.12
CA TRP A 23 -8.21 3.07 29.33
C TRP A 23 -6.93 2.31 29.65
N MET A 24 -6.62 2.18 30.93
CA MET A 24 -5.52 1.35 31.39
C MET A 24 -6.13 0.06 31.96
N PRO A 25 -5.89 -1.10 31.32
CA PRO A 25 -6.29 -2.37 31.89
C PRO A 25 -5.74 -2.52 33.31
N PRO A 26 -6.49 -3.16 34.23
CA PRO A 26 -5.98 -3.40 35.58
C PRO A 26 -4.72 -4.28 35.52
N SER A 27 -3.87 -4.23 36.55
CA SER A 27 -2.69 -5.10 36.64
C SER A 27 -2.60 -5.68 38.06
N PRO A 28 -2.57 -7.02 38.22
CA PRO A 28 -2.66 -8.07 37.19
C PRO A 28 -4.00 -8.09 36.44
N ALA A 29 -4.06 -8.59 35.20
CA ALA A 29 -5.31 -8.68 34.42
C ALA A 29 -5.49 -10.03 33.71
N TRP A 30 -6.74 -10.46 33.64
CA TRP A 30 -7.20 -11.53 32.75
C TRP A 30 -8.37 -11.04 31.91
N ARG A 31 -8.20 -11.10 30.59
CA ARG A 31 -9.27 -10.87 29.63
C ARG A 31 -10.18 -12.09 29.55
N ILE A 32 -11.46 -11.88 29.80
CA ILE A 32 -12.53 -12.88 29.73
C ILE A 32 -13.41 -12.54 28.52
N THR A 33 -13.61 -13.51 27.63
CA THR A 33 -14.48 -13.33 26.46
C THR A 33 -15.82 -14.01 26.66
N THR A 34 -16.88 -13.31 26.29
CA THR A 34 -18.28 -13.76 26.33
C THR A 34 -18.95 -13.47 25.00
N ARG A 35 -20.11 -14.08 24.73
CA ARG A 35 -20.82 -13.91 23.44
C ARG A 35 -22.32 -13.76 23.60
N GLN A 36 -22.87 -14.48 24.56
CA GLN A 36 -24.30 -14.50 24.82
C GLN A 36 -24.59 -13.66 26.06
N GLU A 37 -25.80 -13.15 26.10
CA GLU A 37 -26.29 -12.49 27.28
C GLU A 37 -26.76 -13.53 28.32
N GLY A 38 -26.39 -13.35 29.59
CA GLY A 38 -26.84 -14.23 30.67
C GLY A 38 -25.88 -14.29 31.86
N ILE A 39 -26.19 -15.17 32.81
CA ILE A 39 -25.35 -15.42 33.99
C ILE A 39 -24.27 -16.43 33.64
N TYR A 40 -23.02 -16.04 33.81
CA TYR A 40 -21.83 -16.87 33.58
C TYR A 40 -21.27 -17.39 34.90
N ARG A 41 -20.73 -18.61 34.87
CA ARG A 41 -19.94 -19.17 35.97
C ARG A 41 -18.50 -19.41 35.55
N LEU A 42 -17.57 -18.89 36.34
CA LEU A 42 -16.13 -19.18 36.24
C LEU A 42 -15.74 -20.08 37.41
N SER A 43 -15.36 -21.32 37.13
CA SER A 43 -14.96 -22.26 38.16
C SER A 43 -13.53 -22.01 38.64
N TYR A 44 -13.24 -22.50 39.86
CA TYR A 44 -11.88 -22.58 40.40
C TYR A 44 -10.89 -23.16 39.38
N GLU A 45 -11.24 -24.26 38.71
CA GLU A 45 -10.37 -24.96 37.76
C GLU A 45 -10.11 -24.13 36.49
N GLN A 46 -11.12 -23.40 35.99
CA GLN A 46 -10.96 -22.51 34.84
C GLN A 46 -10.01 -21.36 35.16
N LEU A 47 -10.20 -20.73 36.32
CA LEU A 47 -9.34 -19.64 36.80
C LEU A 47 -7.92 -20.14 37.07
N GLN A 48 -7.77 -21.32 37.68
CA GLN A 48 -6.46 -21.95 37.88
C GLN A 48 -5.75 -22.24 36.56
N THR A 49 -6.47 -22.77 35.56
CA THR A 49 -5.92 -23.08 34.23
C THR A 49 -5.47 -21.82 33.50
N ALA A 50 -6.20 -20.72 33.67
CA ALA A 50 -5.85 -19.40 33.15
C ALA A 50 -4.68 -18.72 33.90
N GLY A 51 -4.14 -19.34 34.95
CA GLY A 51 -3.01 -18.82 35.73
C GLY A 51 -3.40 -17.84 36.84
N VAL A 52 -4.69 -17.69 37.15
CA VAL A 52 -5.13 -16.92 38.32
C VAL A 52 -4.62 -17.63 39.59
N PRO A 53 -4.01 -16.92 40.56
CA PRO A 53 -3.37 -17.53 41.73
C PRO A 53 -4.38 -17.96 42.81
N VAL A 54 -5.39 -18.73 42.40
CA VAL A 54 -6.57 -19.15 43.17
C VAL A 54 -6.25 -19.80 44.52
N THR A 55 -5.08 -20.41 44.69
CA THR A 55 -4.65 -21.03 45.95
C THR A 55 -4.21 -20.02 47.01
N THR A 56 -3.95 -18.77 46.62
CA THR A 56 -3.41 -17.73 47.49
C THR A 56 -4.23 -16.45 47.52
N ILE A 57 -5.14 -16.23 46.56
CA ILE A 57 -5.99 -15.04 46.56
C ILE A 57 -7.01 -15.11 47.70
N ASP A 58 -7.36 -13.95 48.24
CA ASP A 58 -8.63 -13.78 48.94
C ASP A 58 -9.71 -13.54 47.88
N PRO A 59 -10.70 -14.43 47.71
CA PRO A 59 -11.73 -14.26 46.69
C PRO A 59 -12.62 -13.02 46.92
N GLN A 60 -12.60 -12.40 48.11
CA GLN A 60 -13.25 -11.10 48.33
C GLN A 60 -12.54 -9.94 47.61
N THR A 61 -11.31 -10.13 47.16
CA THR A 61 -10.54 -9.11 46.44
C THR A 61 -10.66 -9.21 44.92
N LEU A 62 -11.37 -10.23 44.41
CA LEU A 62 -11.66 -10.36 42.99
C LEU A 62 -12.56 -9.20 42.53
N GLN A 63 -12.15 -8.55 41.44
CA GLN A 63 -12.86 -7.47 40.78
C GLN A 63 -13.02 -7.81 39.29
N LEU A 64 -14.14 -7.44 38.70
CA LEU A 64 -14.42 -7.66 37.28
C LEU A 64 -14.81 -6.32 36.65
N PHE A 65 -14.21 -5.96 35.52
CA PHE A 65 -14.48 -4.69 34.83
C PHE A 65 -15.05 -4.93 33.44
N HIS A 66 -15.96 -4.06 33.01
CA HIS A 66 -16.50 -4.00 31.65
C HIS A 66 -16.59 -2.54 31.22
N LEU A 67 -16.07 -2.21 30.03
CA LEU A 67 -16.00 -0.84 29.52
C LEU A 67 -15.43 0.16 30.56
N GLY A 68 -14.40 -0.26 31.29
CA GLY A 68 -13.72 0.53 32.32
C GLY A 68 -14.45 0.67 33.65
N SER A 69 -15.67 0.13 33.78
CA SER A 69 -16.46 0.17 35.02
C SER A 69 -16.47 -1.19 35.72
N GLU A 70 -16.36 -1.19 37.05
CA GLU A 70 -16.46 -2.43 37.83
C GLU A 70 -17.90 -2.95 37.77
N VAL A 71 -18.08 -4.26 37.53
CA VAL A 71 -19.38 -4.93 37.50
C VAL A 71 -19.50 -5.90 38.67
N ALA A 72 -20.71 -6.05 39.19
CA ALA A 72 -20.99 -6.87 40.36
C ALA A 72 -20.79 -8.36 40.07
N ILE A 73 -20.03 -9.05 40.93
CA ILE A 73 -19.86 -10.51 40.90
C ILE A 73 -20.41 -11.17 42.17
N ALA A 74 -20.89 -12.40 42.08
CA ALA A 74 -21.08 -13.24 43.26
C ALA A 74 -19.88 -14.17 43.42
N VAL A 75 -19.34 -14.24 44.63
CA VAL A 75 -18.28 -15.19 44.98
C VAL A 75 -18.94 -16.37 45.68
N GLU A 76 -19.00 -17.51 44.98
CA GLU A 76 -19.53 -18.75 45.51
C GLU A 76 -18.40 -19.58 46.09
N SER A 77 -18.12 -19.37 47.37
CA SER A 77 -17.07 -20.08 48.08
C SER A 77 -17.57 -20.68 49.39
N ALA A 78 -17.10 -21.89 49.69
CA ALA A 78 -17.36 -22.56 50.95
C ALA A 78 -16.76 -21.82 52.17
N LEU A 79 -15.68 -21.05 51.97
CA LEU A 79 -14.97 -20.33 53.02
C LEU A 79 -14.69 -18.88 52.57
N PRO A 80 -15.10 -17.85 53.33
CA PRO A 80 -15.11 -16.46 52.84
C PRO A 80 -13.78 -15.91 52.29
N HIS A 81 -12.65 -16.42 52.78
CA HIS A 81 -11.30 -15.95 52.44
C HIS A 81 -10.42 -17.04 51.80
N GLN A 82 -11.00 -18.14 51.33
CA GLN A 82 -10.26 -19.24 50.71
C GLN A 82 -11.00 -19.73 49.48
N PHE A 83 -10.36 -19.64 48.32
CA PHE A 83 -10.91 -20.16 47.08
C PHE A 83 -10.44 -21.60 46.87
N SER A 84 -11.38 -22.55 46.94
CA SER A 84 -11.14 -24.00 46.96
C SER A 84 -11.69 -24.69 45.71
N PRO A 85 -11.21 -25.90 45.34
CA PRO A 85 -11.81 -26.68 44.27
C PRO A 85 -13.33 -26.86 44.48
N GLY A 86 -14.10 -26.61 43.42
CA GLY A 86 -15.58 -26.53 43.47
C GLY A 86 -16.15 -25.12 43.64
N ASP A 87 -15.39 -24.17 44.18
CA ASP A 87 -15.79 -22.77 44.26
C ASP A 87 -15.85 -22.11 42.86
N GLY A 88 -16.50 -20.96 42.77
CA GLY A 88 -16.60 -20.20 41.53
C GLY A 88 -16.96 -18.74 41.75
N ILE A 89 -16.95 -17.99 40.66
CA ILE A 89 -17.57 -16.66 40.62
C ILE A 89 -18.68 -16.64 39.58
N LEU A 90 -19.78 -15.95 39.90
CA LEU A 90 -20.86 -15.65 38.96
C LEU A 90 -20.81 -14.19 38.57
N PHE A 91 -21.10 -13.92 37.31
CA PHE A 91 -21.29 -12.56 36.80
C PHE A 91 -22.32 -12.56 35.69
N TYR A 92 -22.96 -11.43 35.46
CA TYR A 92 -23.84 -11.25 34.31
C TYR A 92 -23.05 -10.61 33.17
N ALA A 93 -23.23 -11.14 31.96
CA ALA A 93 -22.63 -10.57 30.77
C ALA A 93 -23.72 -10.23 29.74
N GLN A 94 -23.46 -9.18 28.96
CA GLN A 94 -24.33 -8.77 27.85
C GLN A 94 -23.73 -9.21 26.51
N ALA A 95 -24.61 -9.54 25.56
CA ALA A 95 -24.20 -9.65 24.17
C ALA A 95 -23.78 -8.27 23.64
N ILE A 96 -22.79 -8.24 22.74
CA ILE A 96 -22.30 -6.99 22.15
C ILE A 96 -23.00 -6.69 20.83
N GLN A 97 -23.34 -5.42 20.61
CA GLN A 97 -23.66 -4.89 19.29
C GLN A 97 -22.39 -4.29 18.70
N SER A 98 -21.74 -5.03 17.81
CA SER A 98 -20.54 -4.58 17.12
C SER A 98 -20.50 -5.16 15.72
N LYS A 99 -20.14 -4.33 14.75
CA LYS A 99 -19.87 -4.74 13.36
C LYS A 99 -18.64 -5.63 13.25
N TYR A 100 -17.66 -5.48 14.16
CA TYR A 100 -16.33 -6.07 14.04
C TYR A 100 -16.13 -7.35 14.87
N THR A 101 -17.01 -7.63 15.83
CA THR A 101 -16.88 -8.83 16.68
C THR A 101 -18.21 -9.24 17.28
N SER A 102 -18.35 -10.53 17.58
CA SER A 102 -19.44 -11.07 18.43
C SER A 102 -18.98 -11.34 19.86
N GLU A 103 -17.70 -11.11 20.15
CA GLU A 103 -17.11 -11.32 21.46
C GLU A 103 -17.12 -10.02 22.26
N ASN A 104 -17.73 -10.10 23.44
CA ASN A 104 -17.67 -9.04 24.43
C ASN A 104 -16.60 -9.36 25.48
N VAL A 105 -16.02 -8.32 26.07
CA VAL A 105 -14.83 -8.44 26.91
C VAL A 105 -15.08 -7.94 28.33
N TYR A 106 -14.63 -8.75 29.30
CA TYR A 106 -14.60 -8.45 30.72
C TYR A 106 -13.18 -8.66 31.26
N TRP A 107 -12.79 -7.88 32.26
CA TRP A 107 -11.43 -7.85 32.78
C TRP A 107 -11.40 -8.23 34.25
N LEU A 108 -10.89 -9.42 34.55
CA LEU A 108 -10.75 -9.91 35.91
C LEU A 108 -9.41 -9.47 36.49
N THR A 109 -9.44 -8.97 37.72
CA THR A 109 -8.24 -8.61 38.48
C THR A 109 -8.45 -8.93 39.96
N PHE A 110 -7.39 -8.76 40.75
CA PHE A 110 -7.45 -8.79 42.20
C PHE A 110 -6.41 -7.84 42.78
N GLY A 111 -6.64 -7.42 44.03
CA GLY A 111 -5.71 -6.52 44.71
C GLY A 111 -5.98 -6.43 46.20
N ASN A 112 -5.90 -5.21 46.73
CA ASN A 112 -6.11 -4.94 48.16
C ASN A 112 -7.52 -4.41 48.47
N MET A 113 -8.34 -4.18 47.45
CA MET A 113 -9.70 -3.68 47.60
C MET A 113 -10.69 -4.84 47.53
N VAL A 114 -11.78 -4.73 48.30
CA VAL A 114 -12.92 -5.63 48.13
C VAL A 114 -13.60 -5.26 46.83
N GLY A 115 -13.81 -6.25 45.96
CA GLY A 115 -14.49 -5.99 44.69
C GLY A 115 -15.98 -5.78 44.85
N LEU A 116 -16.61 -5.22 43.83
CA LEU A 116 -18.06 -5.05 43.77
C LEU A 116 -18.75 -6.42 43.83
N ARG A 117 -19.76 -6.54 44.69
CA ARG A 117 -20.50 -7.78 44.90
C ARG A 117 -21.94 -7.61 44.46
N MET A 118 -22.53 -8.68 43.92
CA MET A 118 -23.96 -8.74 43.66
C MET A 118 -24.73 -8.41 44.94
N GLY A 119 -25.74 -7.55 44.81
CA GLY A 119 -26.61 -7.19 45.93
C GLY A 119 -27.52 -8.35 46.32
N SER A 120 -28.19 -8.22 47.46
CA SER A 120 -29.25 -9.13 47.89
C SER A 120 -30.53 -8.33 48.15
N VAL A 121 -31.65 -8.79 47.59
CA VAL A 121 -32.97 -8.20 47.77
C VAL A 121 -33.91 -9.22 48.39
N GLU A 122 -34.75 -8.78 49.32
CA GLU A 122 -35.75 -9.64 49.95
C GLU A 122 -36.85 -9.99 48.94
N GLY A 123 -37.04 -11.28 48.70
CA GLY A 123 -37.99 -11.81 47.72
C GLY A 123 -39.09 -12.67 48.29
N ALA A 124 -39.25 -12.79 49.61
CA ALA A 124 -40.32 -13.61 50.17
C ALA A 124 -41.71 -13.16 49.63
N PRO A 125 -42.58 -14.10 49.21
CA PRO A 125 -43.93 -13.76 48.76
C PRO A 125 -44.71 -12.95 49.81
N ASN A 126 -45.44 -11.93 49.36
CA ASN A 126 -46.18 -11.01 50.23
C ASN A 126 -47.63 -10.79 49.74
N GLU A 127 -48.34 -9.77 50.23
CA GLU A 127 -49.75 -9.49 49.88
C GLU A 127 -49.92 -8.72 48.54
N SER A 128 -48.86 -8.54 47.75
CA SER A 128 -48.92 -7.84 46.46
C SER A 128 -49.72 -8.60 45.41
N PRO A 129 -50.24 -7.92 44.35
CA PRO A 129 -50.88 -8.58 43.21
C PRO A 129 -49.97 -9.62 42.55
N VAL A 130 -50.57 -10.71 42.07
CA VAL A 130 -49.83 -11.75 41.32
C VAL A 130 -49.80 -11.36 39.84
N ALA A 131 -48.62 -11.37 39.23
CA ALA A 131 -48.48 -11.22 37.79
C ALA A 131 -48.92 -12.53 37.10
N GLU A 132 -49.86 -12.43 36.15
CA GLU A 132 -50.43 -13.62 35.49
C GLU A 132 -49.66 -14.02 34.23
N ALA A 133 -49.10 -13.06 33.50
CA ALA A 133 -48.33 -13.25 32.29
C ALA A 133 -47.31 -12.11 32.08
N TYR A 134 -46.40 -12.32 31.14
CA TYR A 134 -45.46 -11.31 30.64
C TYR A 134 -45.47 -11.31 29.11
N LEU A 135 -44.95 -10.25 28.50
CA LEU A 135 -44.80 -10.20 27.05
C LEU A 135 -43.48 -10.89 26.66
N ALA A 136 -43.57 -12.10 26.12
CA ALA A 136 -42.42 -12.86 25.66
C ALA A 136 -42.04 -12.42 24.24
N SER A 137 -40.80 -11.97 24.07
CA SER A 137 -40.22 -11.56 22.79
C SER A 137 -39.47 -12.73 22.13
N LEU A 138 -39.81 -13.01 20.88
CA LEU A 138 -39.11 -13.91 19.97
C LEU A 138 -38.47 -13.06 18.88
N TYR A 139 -37.18 -12.78 19.06
CA TYR A 139 -36.39 -11.99 18.12
C TYR A 139 -35.80 -12.89 17.03
N HIS A 140 -35.95 -12.47 15.78
CA HIS A 140 -35.39 -13.11 14.60
C HIS A 140 -34.65 -12.07 13.77
N GLU A 141 -33.37 -12.28 13.56
CA GLU A 141 -32.53 -11.51 12.65
C GLU A 141 -31.62 -12.51 11.97
N ALA A 142 -31.56 -12.44 10.64
CA ALA A 142 -30.73 -13.31 9.85
C ALA A 142 -29.69 -12.43 9.16
N ASN A 143 -28.41 -12.67 9.39
CA ASN A 143 -27.34 -11.87 8.79
C ASN A 143 -26.81 -12.63 7.58
N ILE A 144 -27.49 -12.56 6.43
CA ILE A 144 -27.23 -13.44 5.27
C ILE A 144 -26.66 -12.68 4.08
N ASN A 145 -27.15 -11.47 3.82
CA ASN A 145 -26.85 -10.69 2.63
C ASN A 145 -26.12 -9.42 3.02
N TYR A 146 -24.86 -9.28 2.58
CA TYR A 146 -24.11 -8.05 2.75
C TYR A 146 -24.49 -7.02 1.68
N ILE A 147 -25.01 -5.86 2.10
CA ILE A 147 -25.50 -4.80 1.23
C ILE A 147 -24.66 -3.53 1.42
N ALA A 148 -23.54 -3.44 0.72
CA ALA A 148 -22.60 -2.31 0.81
C ALA A 148 -23.26 -0.94 0.55
N TYR A 149 -24.26 -0.88 -0.33
CA TYR A 149 -24.85 0.37 -0.81
C TYR A 149 -25.69 1.14 0.23
N ILE A 150 -26.02 0.53 1.37
CA ILE A 150 -26.80 1.19 2.42
C ILE A 150 -26.05 2.44 2.90
N THR A 151 -26.68 3.62 2.81
CA THR A 151 -26.07 4.84 3.35
C THR A 151 -26.34 4.92 4.84
N ALA A 152 -25.33 4.62 5.65
CA ALA A 152 -25.42 4.61 7.11
C ALA A 152 -24.08 5.05 7.76
N PRO A 153 -24.07 5.35 9.08
CA PRO A 153 -22.83 5.62 9.81
C PRO A 153 -21.88 4.41 9.78
N ASP A 154 -20.57 4.64 9.98
CA ASP A 154 -19.52 3.61 9.87
C ASP A 154 -19.73 2.37 10.77
N GLU A 155 -20.39 2.53 11.92
CA GLU A 155 -20.71 1.41 12.85
C GLU A 155 -21.93 0.59 12.44
N PHE A 156 -22.66 0.98 11.39
CA PHE A 156 -23.81 0.22 10.90
C PHE A 156 -23.36 -1.14 10.35
N GLU A 157 -24.14 -2.17 10.66
CA GLU A 157 -23.92 -3.52 10.16
C GLU A 157 -24.67 -3.73 8.84
N HIS A 158 -23.93 -3.90 7.75
CA HIS A 158 -24.49 -4.02 6.40
C HIS A 158 -25.03 -5.41 6.06
N PHE A 159 -25.19 -6.31 7.04
CA PHE A 159 -25.81 -7.61 6.82
C PHE A 159 -27.32 -7.52 7.06
N LEU A 160 -28.09 -7.93 6.06
CA LEU A 160 -29.54 -8.08 6.15
C LEU A 160 -29.95 -9.53 5.96
N GLY A 161 -31.19 -9.85 6.31
CA GLY A 161 -31.75 -11.19 6.22
C GLY A 161 -32.26 -11.57 4.86
N GLU A 162 -33.25 -12.45 4.88
CA GLU A 162 -33.89 -12.96 3.68
C GLU A 162 -34.61 -11.82 2.94
N TYR A 163 -34.77 -11.96 1.62
CA TYR A 163 -35.44 -10.97 0.79
C TYR A 163 -36.65 -11.56 0.07
N VAL A 164 -37.65 -10.72 -0.15
CA VAL A 164 -38.84 -11.03 -0.95
C VAL A 164 -38.60 -10.61 -2.39
N TYR A 165 -38.85 -11.51 -3.34
CA TYR A 165 -38.74 -11.22 -4.79
C TYR A 165 -39.83 -11.95 -5.62
N PRO A 166 -40.70 -11.22 -6.34
CA PRO A 166 -41.81 -11.78 -7.10
C PRO A 166 -41.50 -11.94 -8.60
N GLN A 167 -40.62 -12.87 -9.00
CA GLN A 167 -40.49 -13.18 -10.43
C GLN A 167 -41.72 -13.97 -10.94
N GLN A 168 -42.20 -13.65 -12.15
CA GLN A 168 -43.44 -14.19 -12.79
C GLN A 168 -43.58 -15.73 -12.82
N THR A 169 -42.53 -16.49 -12.51
CA THR A 169 -42.55 -17.97 -12.48
C THR A 169 -42.01 -18.60 -11.19
N GLY A 170 -41.73 -17.82 -10.13
CA GLY A 170 -41.03 -18.34 -8.94
C GLY A 170 -41.18 -17.57 -7.63
N HIS A 171 -42.24 -16.75 -7.45
CA HIS A 171 -42.52 -15.94 -6.26
C HIS A 171 -41.86 -16.46 -4.96
N GLN A 172 -40.89 -15.70 -4.44
CA GLN A 172 -40.26 -15.98 -3.16
C GLN A 172 -40.90 -15.09 -2.09
N SER A 173 -41.90 -15.65 -1.39
CA SER A 173 -42.31 -15.16 -0.07
C SER A 173 -41.36 -15.72 0.99
N ILE A 174 -41.12 -14.95 2.05
CA ILE A 174 -40.34 -15.42 3.19
C ILE A 174 -41.29 -15.83 4.31
N THR A 175 -41.16 -17.06 4.82
CA THR A 175 -41.99 -17.57 5.90
C THR A 175 -41.11 -17.93 7.09
N LEU A 176 -41.22 -17.13 8.15
CA LEU A 176 -40.55 -17.39 9.42
C LEU A 176 -41.41 -18.33 10.26
N HIS A 177 -40.77 -19.35 10.84
CA HIS A 177 -41.39 -20.29 11.78
C HIS A 177 -40.99 -19.95 13.21
N PHE A 178 -41.96 -19.96 14.12
CA PHE A 178 -41.70 -19.75 15.54
C PHE A 178 -42.65 -20.61 16.37
N THR A 179 -42.18 -21.01 17.56
CA THR A 179 -42.96 -21.84 18.48
C THR A 179 -43.57 -20.98 19.58
N VAL A 180 -44.88 -21.09 19.76
CA VAL A 180 -45.64 -20.47 20.85
C VAL A 180 -45.93 -21.53 21.91
N ASP A 181 -45.54 -21.27 23.15
CA ASP A 181 -45.78 -22.15 24.28
C ASP A 181 -46.37 -21.37 25.46
N ASN A 182 -47.29 -22.00 26.18
CA ASN A 182 -47.96 -21.41 27.35
C ASN A 182 -48.52 -19.98 27.12
N PRO A 183 -49.25 -19.71 26.02
CA PRO A 183 -49.78 -18.38 25.75
C PRO A 183 -50.86 -17.99 26.77
N SER A 184 -50.97 -16.69 27.02
CA SER A 184 -52.06 -16.07 27.77
C SER A 184 -53.06 -15.39 26.81
N ALA A 185 -54.10 -14.75 27.35
CA ALA A 185 -55.20 -14.18 26.57
C ALA A 185 -54.96 -12.76 26.04
N ASP A 186 -53.89 -12.08 26.47
CA ASP A 186 -53.64 -10.70 26.03
C ASP A 186 -53.09 -10.63 24.60
N PRO A 187 -53.35 -9.52 23.87
CA PRO A 187 -52.84 -9.33 22.52
C PRO A 187 -51.32 -9.45 22.42
N GLY A 188 -50.85 -9.90 21.25
CA GLY A 188 -49.45 -9.87 20.88
C GLY A 188 -49.13 -8.72 19.93
N VAL A 189 -47.84 -8.49 19.73
CA VAL A 189 -47.29 -7.42 18.90
C VAL A 189 -46.23 -7.99 17.96
N ILE A 190 -46.24 -7.56 16.70
CA ILE A 190 -45.15 -7.76 15.75
C ILE A 190 -44.52 -6.41 15.47
N THR A 191 -43.20 -6.34 15.63
CA THR A 191 -42.38 -5.25 15.11
C THR A 191 -41.32 -5.80 14.19
N ALA A 192 -41.02 -5.13 13.07
CA ALA A 192 -39.93 -5.53 12.19
C ALA A 192 -39.32 -4.32 11.49
N SER A 193 -38.09 -4.47 11.01
CA SER A 193 -37.40 -3.53 10.13
C SER A 193 -37.27 -4.17 8.75
N LEU A 194 -37.64 -3.43 7.71
CA LEU A 194 -37.56 -3.84 6.31
C LEU A 194 -36.76 -2.82 5.52
N TYR A 195 -36.00 -3.26 4.51
CA TYR A 195 -35.21 -2.39 3.64
C TYR A 195 -35.51 -2.63 2.17
N SER A 196 -35.79 -1.56 1.41
CA SER A 196 -36.01 -1.61 -0.05
C SER A 196 -34.70 -1.52 -0.84
N TYR A 197 -34.55 -2.29 -1.91
CA TYR A 197 -33.31 -2.33 -2.71
C TYR A 197 -33.43 -1.82 -4.15
N LEU A 198 -34.61 -1.47 -4.64
CA LEU A 198 -34.82 -1.03 -6.02
C LEU A 198 -35.26 0.43 -6.10
N GLU A 199 -34.99 1.07 -7.23
CA GLU A 199 -35.56 2.38 -7.55
C GLU A 199 -36.91 2.18 -8.27
N ILE A 200 -38.00 2.15 -7.50
CA ILE A 200 -39.37 2.00 -8.00
C ILE A 200 -40.29 3.04 -7.33
N PRO A 201 -41.46 3.38 -7.91
CA PRO A 201 -42.30 4.44 -7.37
C PRO A 201 -42.80 4.24 -5.94
N GLU A 202 -42.92 2.98 -5.52
CA GLU A 202 -43.42 2.56 -4.21
C GLU A 202 -42.97 1.12 -3.97
N HIS A 203 -42.42 0.86 -2.78
CA HIS A 203 -42.22 -0.49 -2.27
C HIS A 203 -43.43 -0.96 -1.48
N ARG A 204 -43.73 -2.26 -1.49
CA ARG A 204 -44.88 -2.81 -0.78
C ARG A 204 -44.65 -4.20 -0.18
N ALA A 205 -44.99 -4.33 1.10
CA ALA A 205 -44.96 -5.57 1.86
C ALA A 205 -46.35 -5.93 2.43
N ILE A 206 -46.67 -7.22 2.42
CA ILE A 206 -47.87 -7.81 2.99
C ILE A 206 -47.42 -8.85 4.00
N LEU A 207 -47.89 -8.72 5.25
CA LEU A 207 -47.60 -9.67 6.32
C LEU A 207 -48.80 -10.58 6.54
N LYS A 208 -48.55 -11.87 6.75
CA LYS A 208 -49.59 -12.84 7.13
C LYS A 208 -49.15 -13.64 8.34
N LEU A 209 -50.01 -13.71 9.36
CA LEU A 209 -49.84 -14.56 10.53
C LEU A 209 -50.71 -15.80 10.36
N ASN A 210 -50.12 -16.99 10.38
CA ASN A 210 -50.81 -18.26 10.18
C ASN A 210 -51.71 -18.27 8.92
N GLY A 211 -51.26 -17.61 7.85
CA GLY A 211 -51.95 -17.49 6.57
C GLY A 211 -53.00 -16.37 6.48
N GLU A 212 -53.31 -15.67 7.58
CA GLU A 212 -54.23 -14.52 7.58
C GLU A 212 -53.48 -13.19 7.47
N VAL A 213 -53.91 -12.30 6.59
CA VAL A 213 -53.31 -10.97 6.40
C VAL A 213 -53.41 -10.13 7.69
N LEU A 214 -52.32 -9.42 8.00
CA LEU A 214 -52.20 -8.46 9.08
C LEU A 214 -52.33 -7.03 8.53
N GLY A 215 -53.40 -6.34 8.93
CA GLY A 215 -53.64 -4.95 8.55
C GLY A 215 -53.68 -4.69 7.04
N GLU A 216 -53.41 -3.43 6.67
CA GLU A 216 -53.24 -3.01 5.28
C GLU A 216 -51.79 -3.23 4.82
N PRO A 217 -51.52 -3.37 3.51
CA PRO A 217 -50.16 -3.44 2.98
C PRO A 217 -49.29 -2.25 3.43
N ILE A 218 -48.04 -2.53 3.76
CA ILE A 218 -47.03 -1.55 4.16
C ILE A 218 -46.39 -0.98 2.91
N THR A 219 -46.23 0.34 2.83
CA THR A 219 -45.66 1.03 1.66
C THR A 219 -44.59 2.04 2.08
N TRP A 220 -43.47 2.10 1.35
CA TRP A 220 -42.37 3.04 1.63
C TRP A 220 -41.53 3.37 0.38
N GLY A 221 -40.56 4.27 0.52
CA GLY A 221 -39.68 4.75 -0.56
C GLY A 221 -38.56 3.79 -0.93
N SER A 222 -37.79 4.14 -1.95
CA SER A 222 -36.63 3.36 -2.43
C SER A 222 -35.38 3.61 -1.60
N PHE A 223 -34.57 2.56 -1.41
CA PHE A 223 -33.33 2.60 -0.61
C PHE A 223 -33.53 3.09 0.83
N GLU A 224 -34.71 2.85 1.40
CA GLU A 224 -35.07 3.27 2.75
C GLU A 224 -35.40 2.08 3.65
N PHE A 225 -35.16 2.27 4.95
CA PHE A 225 -35.68 1.41 6.00
C PHE A 225 -37.10 1.83 6.38
N THR A 226 -37.97 0.85 6.65
CA THR A 226 -39.27 1.07 7.26
C THR A 226 -39.46 0.17 8.47
N ASN A 227 -39.93 0.76 9.57
CA ASN A 227 -40.27 0.02 10.78
C ASN A 227 -41.78 -0.26 10.79
N VAL A 228 -42.14 -1.52 11.00
CA VAL A 228 -43.53 -1.98 11.00
C VAL A 228 -43.98 -2.29 12.41
N PHE A 229 -45.27 -2.07 12.69
CA PHE A 229 -45.90 -2.37 13.97
C PHE A 229 -47.31 -2.91 13.73
N PHE A 230 -47.61 -4.10 14.26
CA PHE A 230 -48.94 -4.69 14.25
C PHE A 230 -49.30 -5.28 15.60
N GLU A 231 -50.48 -4.94 16.11
CA GLU A 231 -51.11 -5.65 17.22
C GLU A 231 -52.03 -6.74 16.65
N PHE A 232 -52.03 -7.92 17.27
CA PHE A 232 -52.89 -9.02 16.87
C PHE A 232 -53.54 -9.70 18.10
N PRO A 233 -54.78 -10.18 17.97
CA PRO A 233 -55.47 -10.82 19.08
C PRO A 233 -54.92 -12.24 19.32
N ALA A 234 -54.86 -12.67 20.58
CA ALA A 234 -54.22 -13.93 20.99
C ALA A 234 -54.80 -15.17 20.29
N GLU A 235 -56.06 -15.13 19.86
CA GLU A 235 -56.73 -16.23 19.17
C GLU A 235 -56.17 -16.51 17.76
N ARG A 236 -55.34 -15.61 17.21
CA ARG A 236 -54.59 -15.86 15.97
C ARG A 236 -53.44 -16.85 16.15
N LEU A 237 -53.02 -17.12 17.40
CA LEU A 237 -51.94 -18.05 17.69
C LEU A 237 -52.47 -19.46 17.95
N VAL A 238 -51.65 -20.44 17.58
CA VAL A 238 -51.84 -21.84 17.97
C VAL A 238 -50.70 -22.25 18.90
N VAL A 239 -50.98 -23.08 19.90
CA VAL A 239 -49.91 -23.67 20.72
C VAL A 239 -49.08 -24.60 19.84
N GLY A 240 -47.76 -24.41 19.83
CA GLY A 240 -46.83 -25.09 18.93
C GLY A 240 -46.34 -24.19 17.79
N ASP A 241 -46.21 -24.78 16.60
CA ASP A 241 -45.66 -24.10 15.41
C ASP A 241 -46.62 -23.05 14.84
N ASN A 242 -46.10 -21.85 14.59
CA ASN A 242 -46.78 -20.72 13.97
C ASN A 242 -45.91 -20.16 12.85
N THR A 243 -46.54 -19.45 11.91
CA THR A 243 -45.84 -18.85 10.76
C THR A 243 -46.12 -17.37 10.61
N LEU A 244 -45.08 -16.61 10.28
CA LEU A 244 -45.16 -15.21 9.82
C LEU A 244 -44.60 -15.12 8.41
N GLU A 245 -45.46 -14.87 7.43
CA GLU A 245 -45.12 -14.75 6.02
C GLU A 245 -44.98 -13.27 5.63
N PHE A 246 -43.87 -12.92 4.97
CA PHE A 246 -43.64 -11.67 4.27
C PHE A 246 -43.77 -11.92 2.76
N THR A 247 -44.62 -11.13 2.11
CA THR A 247 -44.88 -11.26 0.66
C THR A 247 -45.21 -9.91 0.03
N THR A 248 -45.36 -9.89 -1.28
CA THR A 248 -45.76 -8.70 -2.04
C THR A 248 -46.65 -9.11 -3.21
N ASP A 249 -47.50 -8.20 -3.64
CA ASP A 249 -48.34 -8.28 -4.84
C ASP A 249 -47.84 -7.36 -5.96
N LEU A 250 -46.72 -6.65 -5.76
CA LEU A 250 -45.98 -5.99 -6.84
C LEU A 250 -45.19 -7.03 -7.66
N VAL A 251 -44.90 -6.72 -8.93
CA VAL A 251 -44.18 -7.62 -9.85
C VAL A 251 -42.69 -7.32 -9.95
N ASP A 252 -42.29 -6.08 -9.63
CA ASP A 252 -40.91 -5.59 -9.70
C ASP A 252 -40.49 -5.09 -8.30
N GLU A 253 -40.43 -5.99 -7.32
CA GLU A 253 -40.18 -5.64 -5.91
C GLU A 253 -39.02 -6.48 -5.35
N ILE A 254 -38.09 -5.82 -4.65
CA ILE A 254 -37.08 -6.47 -3.80
C ILE A 254 -36.97 -5.68 -2.51
N TYR A 255 -37.33 -6.33 -1.41
CA TYR A 255 -37.02 -5.83 -0.07
C TYR A 255 -36.45 -6.93 0.81
N TYR A 256 -35.56 -6.53 1.70
CA TYR A 256 -34.90 -7.36 2.70
C TYR A 256 -35.62 -7.23 4.04
N ILE A 257 -35.62 -8.31 4.80
CA ILE A 257 -36.01 -8.33 6.21
C ILE A 257 -34.72 -8.15 7.01
N ASP A 258 -34.64 -7.08 7.79
CA ASP A 258 -33.51 -6.81 8.67
C ASP A 258 -33.68 -7.65 9.95
N TRP A 259 -34.62 -7.26 10.80
CA TRP A 259 -35.02 -8.02 11.99
C TRP A 259 -36.54 -8.03 12.17
N VAL A 260 -37.01 -9.03 12.92
CA VAL A 260 -38.40 -9.22 13.32
C VAL A 260 -38.44 -9.58 14.79
N ASN A 261 -39.16 -8.80 15.59
CA ASN A 261 -39.53 -9.17 16.95
C ASN A 261 -41.01 -9.54 16.99
N PHE A 262 -41.29 -10.80 17.32
CA PHE A 262 -42.63 -11.29 17.60
C PHE A 262 -42.82 -11.38 19.11
N ALA A 263 -43.73 -10.59 19.65
CA ALA A 263 -44.00 -10.52 21.08
C ALA A 263 -45.41 -11.03 21.39
N TYR A 264 -45.58 -11.91 22.37
CA TYR A 264 -46.89 -12.43 22.76
C TYR A 264 -47.02 -12.60 24.27
N SER A 265 -48.24 -12.48 24.79
CA SER A 265 -48.48 -12.68 26.22
C SER A 265 -48.29 -14.15 26.57
N ARG A 266 -47.35 -14.44 27.47
CA ARG A 266 -46.91 -15.78 27.86
C ARG A 266 -46.97 -15.94 29.37
N GLN A 267 -47.42 -17.11 29.81
CA GLN A 267 -47.41 -17.47 31.23
C GLN A 267 -45.98 -17.69 31.74
N PHE A 268 -45.79 -17.53 33.05
CA PHE A 268 -44.51 -17.74 33.73
C PHE A 268 -44.17 -19.23 33.88
N VAL A 269 -43.78 -19.87 32.78
CA VAL A 269 -43.35 -21.27 32.75
C VAL A 269 -41.94 -21.35 32.21
N ALA A 270 -41.03 -21.96 32.97
CA ALA A 270 -39.65 -22.19 32.56
C ALA A 270 -39.56 -23.19 31.40
N ASN A 271 -38.60 -22.95 30.52
CA ASN A 271 -38.23 -23.87 29.45
C ASN A 271 -36.78 -24.31 29.69
N ASN A 272 -36.54 -25.62 29.76
CA ASN A 272 -35.24 -26.20 30.11
C ASN A 272 -34.65 -25.61 31.40
N ASP A 273 -35.46 -25.55 32.47
CA ASP A 273 -35.09 -25.04 33.79
C ASP A 273 -34.61 -23.57 33.82
N LEU A 274 -35.01 -22.78 32.83
CA LEU A 274 -34.74 -21.35 32.75
C LEU A 274 -35.98 -20.57 32.30
N LEU A 275 -36.23 -19.43 32.94
CA LEU A 275 -37.10 -18.37 32.45
C LEU A 275 -36.40 -17.02 32.62
N ARG A 276 -36.34 -16.26 31.52
CA ARG A 276 -36.00 -14.83 31.56
C ARG A 276 -37.23 -14.04 31.13
N PHE A 277 -37.54 -12.96 31.83
CA PHE A 277 -38.69 -12.13 31.50
C PHE A 277 -38.52 -10.68 31.95
N GLU A 278 -39.20 -9.78 31.23
CA GLU A 278 -39.29 -8.37 31.58
C GLU A 278 -40.66 -8.04 32.18
N THR A 279 -40.68 -7.11 33.14
CA THR A 279 -41.90 -6.51 33.68
C THR A 279 -41.86 -5.00 33.47
N PRO A 280 -42.61 -4.47 32.47
CA PRO A 280 -42.56 -3.05 32.14
C PRO A 280 -43.40 -2.17 33.08
N THR A 281 -44.25 -2.76 33.92
CA THR A 281 -45.22 -2.01 34.73
C THR A 281 -44.68 -1.76 36.15
N PRO A 282 -44.43 -0.50 36.54
CA PRO A 282 -44.02 -0.18 37.90
C PRO A 282 -45.08 -0.60 38.93
N GLY A 283 -44.62 -1.16 40.05
CA GLY A 283 -45.45 -1.65 41.15
C GLY A 283 -44.79 -2.77 41.93
N SER A 284 -45.39 -3.12 43.06
CA SER A 284 -45.03 -4.33 43.81
C SER A 284 -45.79 -5.51 43.24
N TRP A 285 -45.08 -6.58 42.88
CA TRP A 285 -45.65 -7.75 42.22
C TRP A 285 -45.18 -9.04 42.88
N ASN A 286 -46.05 -10.04 42.89
CA ASN A 286 -45.69 -11.43 43.16
C ASN A 286 -45.61 -12.19 41.83
N TYR A 287 -44.51 -12.92 41.62
CA TYR A 287 -44.32 -13.80 40.46
C TYR A 287 -44.36 -15.26 40.91
N THR A 288 -44.98 -16.11 40.10
CA THR A 288 -44.93 -17.57 40.28
C THR A 288 -44.44 -18.19 38.98
N VAL A 289 -43.23 -18.73 39.00
CA VAL A 289 -42.61 -19.38 37.84
C VAL A 289 -42.71 -20.89 38.00
N HIS A 290 -43.36 -21.55 37.04
CA HIS A 290 -43.60 -22.98 37.03
C HIS A 290 -42.56 -23.74 36.19
N GLY A 291 -42.57 -25.08 36.27
CA GLY A 291 -41.99 -25.94 35.25
C GLY A 291 -40.53 -26.36 35.46
N PHE A 292 -39.96 -26.15 36.64
CA PHE A 292 -38.58 -26.57 36.94
C PHE A 292 -38.50 -28.07 37.24
N SER A 293 -37.49 -28.74 36.72
CA SER A 293 -37.24 -30.17 36.90
C SER A 293 -36.61 -30.50 38.27
N THR A 294 -35.95 -29.52 38.88
CA THR A 294 -35.25 -29.63 40.17
C THR A 294 -35.36 -28.33 40.98
N ASN A 295 -35.25 -28.42 42.30
CA ASN A 295 -35.06 -27.26 43.20
C ASN A 295 -33.58 -27.02 43.56
N GLU A 296 -32.69 -27.93 43.17
CA GLU A 296 -31.26 -27.80 43.43
C GLU A 296 -30.69 -26.66 42.57
N GLY A 297 -30.03 -25.70 43.23
CA GLY A 297 -29.42 -24.56 42.56
C GLY A 297 -30.42 -23.59 41.90
N LEU A 298 -31.72 -23.69 42.21
CA LEU A 298 -32.75 -22.81 41.65
C LEU A 298 -32.66 -21.42 42.30
N GLN A 299 -32.44 -20.39 41.48
CA GLN A 299 -32.14 -19.03 41.92
C GLN A 299 -32.87 -17.99 41.07
N VAL A 300 -32.95 -16.76 41.60
CA VAL A 300 -33.49 -15.60 40.90
C VAL A 300 -32.51 -14.44 40.98
N PHE A 301 -32.27 -13.80 39.84
CA PHE A 301 -31.49 -12.57 39.72
C PHE A 301 -32.35 -11.47 39.11
N ASP A 302 -32.25 -10.29 39.69
CA ASP A 302 -32.69 -9.03 39.10
C ASP A 302 -31.56 -8.46 38.24
N LEU A 303 -31.80 -8.38 36.93
CA LEU A 303 -30.87 -7.94 35.90
C LEU A 303 -31.12 -6.50 35.45
N SER A 304 -32.04 -5.78 36.10
CA SER A 304 -32.47 -4.44 35.68
C SER A 304 -31.35 -3.41 35.65
N ASP A 305 -30.30 -3.60 36.47
CA ASP A 305 -29.02 -2.91 36.32
C ASP A 305 -27.93 -3.95 35.99
N PRO A 306 -27.44 -3.99 34.74
CA PRO A 306 -26.46 -5.00 34.31
C PRO A 306 -25.10 -4.85 35.01
N THR A 307 -24.81 -3.68 35.60
CA THR A 307 -23.58 -3.42 36.36
C THR A 307 -23.73 -3.73 37.85
N HIS A 308 -24.96 -3.75 38.37
CA HIS A 308 -25.30 -4.02 39.78
C HIS A 308 -26.38 -5.11 39.92
N VAL A 309 -26.14 -6.27 39.31
CA VAL A 309 -27.05 -7.42 39.44
C VAL A 309 -27.29 -7.79 40.90
N GLN A 310 -28.55 -8.12 41.23
CA GLN A 310 -28.95 -8.46 42.59
C GLN A 310 -29.56 -9.86 42.63
N ARG A 311 -29.22 -10.64 43.65
CA ARG A 311 -29.86 -11.92 43.93
C ARG A 311 -31.12 -11.70 44.77
N ILE A 312 -32.23 -12.31 44.36
CA ILE A 312 -33.47 -12.29 45.12
C ILE A 312 -33.43 -13.44 46.13
N GLU A 313 -33.34 -13.09 47.40
CA GLU A 313 -33.24 -14.03 48.52
C GLU A 313 -34.62 -14.41 49.05
N ASN A 314 -34.70 -15.54 49.77
CA ASN A 314 -35.93 -16.01 50.43
C ASN A 314 -37.15 -16.25 49.51
N ALA A 315 -36.93 -16.45 48.21
CA ALA A 315 -37.96 -16.96 47.31
C ALA A 315 -38.50 -18.32 47.81
N ALA A 316 -39.82 -18.52 47.71
CA ALA A 316 -40.45 -19.78 48.13
C ALA A 316 -40.43 -20.78 46.98
N ILE A 317 -39.94 -22.01 47.25
CA ILE A 317 -39.92 -23.10 46.29
C ILE A 317 -40.87 -24.20 46.78
N ASP A 318 -41.79 -24.62 45.92
CA ASP A 318 -42.77 -25.65 46.23
C ASP A 318 -42.75 -26.76 45.19
N LEU A 319 -43.09 -27.98 45.62
CA LEU A 319 -43.26 -29.13 44.72
C LEU A 319 -44.64 -29.04 44.04
N GLU A 320 -44.66 -29.07 42.72
CA GLU A 320 -45.84 -29.08 41.86
C GLU A 320 -45.87 -30.38 41.05
N GLY A 321 -46.57 -31.40 41.58
CA GLY A 321 -46.60 -32.73 40.97
C GLY A 321 -45.21 -33.39 40.98
N ALA A 322 -44.57 -33.50 39.82
CA ALA A 322 -43.21 -34.01 39.65
C ALA A 322 -42.19 -32.93 39.30
N GLN A 323 -42.62 -31.66 39.24
CA GLN A 323 -41.81 -30.48 38.96
C GLN A 323 -41.82 -29.55 40.17
N TYR A 324 -41.10 -28.44 40.08
CA TYR A 324 -41.05 -27.39 41.09
C TYR A 324 -41.55 -26.07 40.51
N LEU A 325 -42.10 -25.23 41.38
CA LEU A 325 -42.40 -23.83 41.11
C LEU A 325 -41.61 -22.95 42.08
N LEU A 326 -41.27 -21.73 41.64
CA LEU A 326 -40.62 -20.71 42.44
C LEU A 326 -41.51 -19.48 42.53
N ARG A 327 -41.64 -18.91 43.74
CA ARG A 327 -42.43 -17.72 44.03
C ARG A 327 -41.58 -16.66 44.67
N PHE A 328 -41.62 -15.45 44.14
CA PHE A 328 -40.94 -14.31 44.73
C PHE A 328 -41.76 -13.03 44.59
N SER A 329 -41.52 -12.07 45.48
CA SER A 329 -42.03 -10.70 45.34
C SER A 329 -40.91 -9.77 44.89
N ALA A 330 -41.25 -8.73 44.12
CA ALA A 330 -40.31 -7.67 43.78
C ALA A 330 -41.01 -6.32 43.62
N ASP A 331 -40.28 -5.25 43.97
CA ASP A 331 -40.70 -3.86 43.78
C ASP A 331 -40.10 -3.31 42.48
N VAL A 332 -40.95 -3.18 41.47
CA VAL A 332 -40.60 -2.70 40.14
C VAL A 332 -40.74 -1.18 40.10
N THR A 333 -39.63 -0.44 39.99
CA THR A 333 -39.64 1.03 39.98
C THR A 333 -39.68 1.62 38.56
N SER A 334 -39.07 0.92 37.61
CA SER A 334 -39.10 1.13 36.15
C SER A 334 -39.27 -0.23 35.48
N ALA A 335 -39.11 -0.36 34.15
CA ALA A 335 -39.01 -1.68 33.54
C ALA A 335 -37.92 -2.52 34.25
N ALA A 336 -38.28 -3.73 34.67
CA ALA A 336 -37.39 -4.64 35.39
C ALA A 336 -37.22 -5.94 34.63
N GLU A 337 -36.05 -6.57 34.77
CA GLU A 337 -35.71 -7.82 34.11
C GLU A 337 -35.27 -8.88 35.12
N TYR A 338 -35.78 -10.10 34.98
CA TYR A 338 -35.49 -11.20 35.88
C TYR A 338 -34.97 -12.43 35.14
N TRP A 339 -34.00 -13.08 35.75
CA TRP A 339 -33.50 -14.40 35.38
C TRP A 339 -33.86 -15.39 36.48
N VAL A 340 -34.62 -16.43 36.17
CA VAL A 340 -35.06 -17.48 37.10
C VAL A 340 -34.64 -18.82 36.55
N GLY A 341 -33.69 -19.49 37.19
CA GLY A 341 -33.17 -20.74 36.64
C GLY A 341 -32.29 -21.51 37.60
N THR A 342 -31.92 -22.71 37.17
CA THR A 342 -30.99 -23.59 37.89
C THR A 342 -29.55 -23.33 37.47
N GLU A 343 -28.58 -23.80 38.24
CA GLU A 343 -27.14 -23.70 37.92
C GLU A 343 -26.77 -24.29 36.56
N ASN A 344 -27.56 -25.25 36.04
CA ASN A 344 -27.36 -25.83 34.70
C ASN A 344 -27.59 -24.83 33.56
N ALA A 345 -28.31 -23.73 33.83
CA ALA A 345 -28.57 -22.67 32.86
C ALA A 345 -27.48 -21.59 32.84
N PHE A 346 -26.46 -21.69 33.72
CA PHE A 346 -25.32 -20.78 33.67
C PHE A 346 -24.47 -21.01 32.42
N LEU A 347 -24.02 -19.91 31.82
CA LEU A 347 -23.19 -19.90 30.64
C LEU A 347 -21.71 -20.09 31.01
N THR A 348 -20.95 -20.62 30.05
CA THR A 348 -19.50 -20.75 30.14
C THR A 348 -18.83 -19.73 29.23
N VAL A 349 -17.75 -19.10 29.70
CA VAL A 349 -16.98 -18.14 28.90
C VAL A 349 -16.31 -18.81 27.70
N SER A 350 -16.10 -18.06 26.62
CA SER A 350 -15.40 -18.56 25.43
C SER A 350 -13.88 -18.62 25.61
N GLY A 351 -13.33 -17.80 26.52
CA GLY A 351 -11.90 -17.76 26.79
C GLY A 351 -11.54 -16.95 28.02
N ILE A 352 -10.38 -17.26 28.60
CA ILE A 352 -9.72 -16.49 29.65
C ILE A 352 -8.24 -16.43 29.29
N SER A 353 -7.69 -15.23 29.08
CA SER A 353 -6.28 -15.03 28.74
C SER A 353 -5.65 -14.02 29.68
N TRP A 354 -4.44 -14.33 30.16
CA TRP A 354 -3.59 -13.35 30.84
C TRP A 354 -3.29 -12.18 29.90
N ASP A 355 -3.23 -10.98 30.46
CA ASP A 355 -2.81 -9.76 29.78
C ASP A 355 -1.72 -9.04 30.57
N GLU A 356 -0.74 -8.51 29.85
CA GLU A 356 0.29 -7.63 30.41
C GLU A 356 0.10 -6.24 29.76
N PRO A 357 -0.40 -5.24 30.51
CA PRO A 357 -0.70 -3.94 29.95
C PRO A 357 0.53 -3.31 29.28
N SER A 358 0.35 -2.72 28.11
CA SER A 358 1.42 -2.01 27.42
C SER A 358 1.53 -0.57 27.96
N ASP A 359 2.50 0.19 27.44
CA ASP A 359 2.66 1.62 27.75
C ASP A 359 2.47 2.50 26.51
N TRP A 360 1.73 2.05 25.48
CA TRP A 360 1.56 2.76 24.22
C TRP A 360 0.92 4.15 24.36
N GLN A 361 0.21 4.39 25.45
CA GLN A 361 -0.31 5.71 25.83
C GLN A 361 0.76 6.72 26.26
N SER A 362 1.98 6.27 26.55
CA SER A 362 3.03 7.13 27.08
C SER A 362 3.57 8.10 26.04
N SER A 363 3.57 9.39 26.37
CA SER A 363 4.26 10.43 25.59
C SER A 363 5.79 10.28 25.54
N SER A 364 6.39 9.30 26.22
CA SER A 364 7.84 9.06 26.19
C SER A 364 8.32 8.35 24.93
N HIS A 365 7.43 7.70 24.20
CA HIS A 365 7.74 7.00 22.95
C HIS A 365 8.21 7.97 21.86
N ALA A 366 8.95 7.44 20.89
CA ALA A 366 9.42 8.16 19.70
C ALA A 366 9.70 7.16 18.56
N ALA A 367 9.05 7.34 17.42
CA ALA A 367 9.25 6.53 16.22
C ALA A 367 8.76 7.28 14.98
N ASP A 368 9.46 7.16 13.85
CA ASP A 368 9.01 7.59 12.53
C ASP A 368 8.19 6.49 11.82
N TYR A 369 8.48 5.22 12.12
CA TYR A 369 7.98 4.05 11.41
C TYR A 369 7.29 3.08 12.37
N LEU A 370 5.98 2.93 12.21
CA LEU A 370 5.14 2.04 13.02
C LEU A 370 4.73 0.81 12.21
N VAL A 371 4.90 -0.38 12.77
CA VAL A 371 4.27 -1.61 12.25
C VAL A 371 3.21 -2.06 13.25
N ILE A 372 1.96 -2.02 12.85
CA ILE A 372 0.82 -2.50 13.64
C ILE A 372 0.40 -3.86 13.06
N THR A 373 0.40 -4.88 13.91
CA THR A 373 0.20 -6.27 13.46
C THR A 373 -0.52 -7.10 14.52
N HIS A 374 -1.16 -8.18 14.09
CA HIS A 374 -1.59 -9.22 15.02
C HIS A 374 -0.37 -9.98 15.59
N GLY A 375 -0.47 -10.43 16.85
CA GLY A 375 0.55 -11.22 17.56
C GLY A 375 1.16 -12.39 16.78
N SER A 376 0.40 -13.00 15.86
CA SER A 376 0.88 -14.09 14.99
C SER A 376 1.98 -13.70 13.99
N PHE A 377 2.22 -12.41 13.77
CA PHE A 377 3.21 -11.93 12.79
C PHE A 377 4.26 -10.98 13.40
N LEU A 378 4.36 -10.93 14.73
CA LEU A 378 5.31 -10.07 15.44
C LEU A 378 6.77 -10.31 15.00
N ASP A 379 7.17 -11.56 14.72
CA ASP A 379 8.53 -11.87 14.27
C ASP A 379 8.86 -11.20 12.93
N GLN A 380 7.93 -11.27 11.96
CA GLN A 380 8.09 -10.65 10.64
C GLN A 380 8.03 -9.13 10.73
N ALA A 381 7.15 -8.59 11.57
CA ALA A 381 7.08 -7.15 11.83
C ALA A 381 8.38 -6.62 12.44
N ASN A 382 8.94 -7.33 13.44
CA ASN A 382 10.23 -6.98 14.05
C ASN A 382 11.38 -7.07 13.04
N GLN A 383 11.37 -8.04 12.13
CA GLN A 383 12.38 -8.12 11.07
C GLN A 383 12.33 -6.89 10.15
N LEU A 384 11.14 -6.48 9.71
CA LEU A 384 10.98 -5.30 8.86
C LEU A 384 11.36 -4.00 9.60
N ALA A 385 10.90 -3.85 10.84
CA ALA A 385 11.25 -2.72 11.69
C ALA A 385 12.76 -2.64 11.98
N GLY A 386 13.42 -3.78 12.20
CA GLY A 386 14.87 -3.86 12.37
C GLY A 386 15.62 -3.39 11.12
N TYR A 387 15.17 -3.81 9.94
CA TYR A 387 15.74 -3.33 8.68
C TYR A 387 15.58 -1.81 8.50
N ARG A 388 14.40 -1.26 8.80
CA ARG A 388 14.17 0.20 8.76
C ARG A 388 14.99 0.96 9.80
N GLN A 389 15.28 0.35 10.95
CA GLN A 389 16.18 0.92 11.95
C GLN A 389 17.63 1.02 11.46
N GLU A 390 18.11 0.06 10.66
CA GLU A 390 19.41 0.13 9.99
C GLU A 390 19.50 1.31 9.00
N GLN A 391 18.35 1.78 8.50
CA GLN A 391 18.21 2.97 7.66
C GLN A 391 17.97 4.26 8.47
N SER A 392 18.31 4.24 9.76
CA SER A 392 18.20 5.39 10.68
C SER A 392 16.78 5.89 10.96
N LEU A 393 15.74 5.08 10.71
CA LEU A 393 14.38 5.38 11.17
C LEU A 393 14.19 4.96 12.63
N GLY A 394 13.51 5.79 13.42
CA GLY A 394 12.97 5.33 14.71
C GLY A 394 11.81 4.38 14.46
N THR A 395 11.84 3.17 15.03
CA THR A 395 10.82 2.14 14.75
C THR A 395 10.11 1.67 16.01
N ALA A 396 8.83 1.33 15.87
CA ALA A 396 8.08 0.60 16.90
C ALA A 396 7.18 -0.46 16.26
N VAL A 397 7.08 -1.61 16.89
CA VAL A 397 6.18 -2.71 16.52
C VAL A 397 5.13 -2.85 17.60
N VAL A 398 3.87 -2.84 17.19
CA VAL A 398 2.71 -2.77 18.06
C VAL A 398 1.83 -3.99 17.79
N ASP A 399 1.52 -4.76 18.83
CA ASP A 399 0.46 -5.77 18.73
C ASP A 399 -0.89 -5.04 18.72
N VAL A 400 -1.71 -5.32 17.71
CA VAL A 400 -3.04 -4.72 17.59
C VAL A 400 -3.94 -5.08 18.77
N GLN A 401 -3.68 -6.20 19.45
CA GLN A 401 -4.43 -6.57 20.64
C GLN A 401 -4.19 -5.58 21.79
N ASP A 402 -2.96 -5.08 21.99
CA ASP A 402 -2.68 -4.04 22.99
C ASP A 402 -3.49 -2.77 22.71
N LEU A 403 -3.68 -2.45 21.43
CA LEU A 403 -4.48 -1.29 21.01
C LEU A 403 -5.96 -1.50 21.33
N TYR A 404 -6.51 -2.68 21.07
CA TYR A 404 -7.88 -2.98 21.48
C TYR A 404 -8.02 -2.92 22.99
N ASP A 405 -7.07 -3.50 23.72
CA ASP A 405 -7.06 -3.55 25.17
C ASP A 405 -7.08 -2.14 25.74
N GLU A 406 -6.25 -1.21 25.27
CA GLU A 406 -6.12 0.12 25.85
C GLU A 406 -7.06 1.20 25.28
N PHE A 407 -7.44 1.09 24.00
CA PHE A 407 -8.22 2.12 23.33
C PHE A 407 -9.67 1.71 23.08
N ASN A 408 -10.03 0.44 23.31
CA ASN A 408 -11.40 -0.05 23.17
C ASN A 408 -11.74 -1.22 24.12
N TYR A 409 -11.19 -1.22 25.34
CA TYR A 409 -11.54 -2.16 26.41
C TYR A 409 -11.37 -3.65 26.05
N GLY A 410 -10.46 -3.96 25.14
CA GLY A 410 -10.15 -5.28 24.60
C GLY A 410 -11.05 -5.72 23.46
N ILE A 411 -12.03 -4.90 23.06
CA ILE A 411 -12.98 -5.21 22.00
C ILE A 411 -12.37 -4.80 20.65
N PRO A 412 -12.24 -5.72 19.67
CA PRO A 412 -11.77 -5.37 18.33
C PRO A 412 -12.64 -4.32 17.64
N ASN A 413 -12.04 -3.18 17.29
CA ASN A 413 -12.66 -2.14 16.47
C ASN A 413 -11.54 -1.27 15.82
N PRO A 414 -11.67 -0.86 14.54
CA PRO A 414 -10.70 0.02 13.87
C PRO A 414 -10.47 1.37 14.58
N THR A 415 -11.46 1.90 15.29
CA THR A 415 -11.34 3.16 16.04
C THR A 415 -10.24 3.10 17.10
N ALA A 416 -9.98 1.94 17.70
CA ALA A 416 -8.86 1.75 18.64
C ALA A 416 -7.50 2.05 18.00
N ILE A 417 -7.29 1.58 16.77
CA ILE A 417 -6.05 1.78 16.01
C ILE A 417 -5.93 3.26 15.63
N ARG A 418 -7.03 3.88 15.19
CA ARG A 418 -7.07 5.30 14.84
C ARG A 418 -6.79 6.20 16.05
N ASP A 419 -7.42 5.94 17.18
CA ASP A 419 -7.25 6.73 18.41
C ASP A 419 -5.82 6.59 18.96
N PHE A 420 -5.22 5.40 18.86
CA PHE A 420 -3.79 5.22 19.12
C PHE A 420 -2.91 6.07 18.19
N LEU A 421 -3.14 6.02 16.88
CA LEU A 421 -2.35 6.80 15.91
C LEU A 421 -2.52 8.31 16.14
N ALA A 422 -3.72 8.78 16.47
CA ALA A 422 -3.98 10.17 16.84
C ALA A 422 -3.21 10.59 18.09
N LEU A 423 -3.18 9.74 19.13
CA LEU A 423 -2.42 9.97 20.34
C LEU A 423 -0.92 9.99 20.07
N ALA A 424 -0.40 8.99 19.35
CA ALA A 424 1.01 8.87 19.02
C ALA A 424 1.49 10.08 18.18
N TYR A 425 0.72 10.44 17.15
CA TYR A 425 1.02 11.60 16.31
C TYR A 425 1.09 12.93 17.07
N SER A 426 0.21 13.09 18.07
CA SER A 426 0.07 14.36 18.80
C SER A 426 0.95 14.48 20.05
N THR A 427 1.30 13.37 20.71
CA THR A 427 1.91 13.40 22.05
C THR A 427 3.32 12.81 22.15
N TRP A 428 3.72 11.91 21.24
CA TRP A 428 5.04 11.27 21.32
C TRP A 428 6.18 12.28 21.10
N GLN A 429 7.36 11.94 21.63
CA GLN A 429 8.57 12.73 21.42
C GLN A 429 9.00 12.68 19.95
N ALA A 430 9.88 13.60 19.56
CA ALA A 430 10.49 13.54 18.23
C ALA A 430 11.46 12.35 18.15
N PRO A 431 11.49 11.59 17.05
CA PRO A 431 10.58 11.70 15.90
C PRO A 431 9.15 11.20 16.20
N ALA A 432 8.16 11.90 15.61
CA ALA A 432 6.77 11.46 15.63
C ALA A 432 6.47 10.62 14.37
N PRO A 433 5.46 9.73 14.41
CA PRO A 433 5.16 8.83 13.30
C PRO A 433 5.01 9.57 11.97
N SER A 434 5.55 8.97 10.92
CA SER A 434 5.43 9.42 9.52
C SER A 434 4.97 8.28 8.61
N TYR A 435 5.36 7.05 8.93
CA TYR A 435 5.01 5.83 8.21
C TYR A 435 4.25 4.87 9.14
N VAL A 436 3.19 4.27 8.61
CA VAL A 436 2.41 3.23 9.26
C VAL A 436 2.27 2.05 8.32
N VAL A 437 2.62 0.86 8.82
CA VAL A 437 2.37 -0.42 8.15
C VAL A 437 1.33 -1.20 8.91
N LEU A 438 0.25 -1.58 8.22
CA LEU A 438 -0.70 -2.58 8.68
C LEU A 438 -0.28 -3.94 8.15
N LEU A 439 0.18 -4.84 9.03
CA LEU A 439 0.59 -6.19 8.65
C LEU A 439 -0.49 -7.18 9.07
N GLY A 440 -1.18 -7.73 8.07
CA GLY A 440 -2.31 -8.64 8.26
C GLY A 440 -3.45 -8.34 7.30
N ASP A 441 -4.25 -9.38 7.07
CA ASP A 441 -5.40 -9.34 6.18
C ASP A 441 -6.72 -9.48 6.95
N ALA A 442 -7.84 -9.14 6.31
CA ALA A 442 -9.19 -9.20 6.88
C ALA A 442 -10.28 -9.08 5.81
N SER A 443 -11.54 -9.05 6.22
CA SER A 443 -12.72 -9.01 5.36
C SER A 443 -13.84 -8.15 5.94
N PHE A 444 -14.89 -7.93 5.15
CA PHE A 444 -16.13 -7.30 5.63
C PHE A 444 -16.99 -8.21 6.52
N ASP A 445 -16.64 -9.50 6.67
CA ASP A 445 -17.40 -10.49 7.45
C ASP A 445 -16.61 -11.01 8.67
N PRO A 446 -16.33 -10.16 9.68
CA PRO A 446 -15.54 -10.58 10.82
C PRO A 446 -16.25 -11.55 11.76
N LYS A 447 -17.59 -11.59 11.71
CA LYS A 447 -18.43 -12.52 12.48
C LYS A 447 -18.70 -13.84 11.77
N ASN A 448 -18.17 -14.01 10.55
CA ASN A 448 -18.26 -15.22 9.74
C ASN A 448 -19.71 -15.64 9.43
N TYR A 449 -20.58 -14.67 9.17
CA TYR A 449 -21.96 -14.89 8.78
C TYR A 449 -22.07 -15.68 7.47
N LEU A 450 -21.15 -15.46 6.53
CA LEU A 450 -21.11 -16.16 5.25
C LEU A 450 -20.42 -17.53 5.32
N GLY A 451 -19.84 -17.90 6.47
CA GLY A 451 -19.29 -19.23 6.71
C GLY A 451 -17.98 -19.56 6.00
N PHE A 452 -17.25 -18.57 5.48
CA PHE A 452 -15.96 -18.78 4.80
C PHE A 452 -14.77 -19.01 5.75
N ASN A 453 -14.94 -18.74 7.05
CA ASN A 453 -13.93 -18.91 8.10
C ASN A 453 -12.62 -18.17 7.82
N ARG A 454 -12.69 -16.98 7.18
CA ARG A 454 -11.52 -16.12 6.99
C ARG A 454 -11.21 -15.41 8.30
N THR A 455 -9.97 -15.56 8.78
CA THR A 455 -9.48 -14.87 9.97
C THR A 455 -9.29 -13.38 9.69
N ASN A 456 -9.68 -12.53 10.62
CA ASN A 456 -9.47 -11.08 10.54
C ASN A 456 -8.30 -10.71 11.45
N TYR A 457 -7.10 -10.66 10.88
CA TYR A 457 -5.89 -10.31 11.63
C TYR A 457 -5.78 -8.80 11.85
N MET A 458 -6.17 -8.02 10.84
CA MET A 458 -6.06 -6.56 10.89
C MET A 458 -7.29 -5.95 10.21
N PRO A 459 -8.27 -5.42 10.98
CA PRO A 459 -9.57 -5.04 10.43
C PRO A 459 -9.43 -3.99 9.32
N PRO A 460 -10.29 -4.04 8.29
CA PRO A 460 -10.46 -2.92 7.38
C PRO A 460 -11.18 -1.78 8.10
N TYR A 461 -10.85 -0.53 7.77
CA TYR A 461 -11.71 0.59 8.12
C TYR A 461 -12.90 0.61 7.15
N LEU A 462 -14.03 0.02 7.52
CA LEU A 462 -15.20 -0.10 6.65
C LEU A 462 -16.03 1.17 6.75
N SER A 463 -16.22 1.84 5.63
CA SER A 463 -16.96 3.09 5.60
C SER A 463 -17.64 3.30 4.26
N VAL A 464 -18.80 3.95 4.30
CA VAL A 464 -19.56 4.38 3.12
C VAL A 464 -18.89 5.62 2.51
N VAL A 465 -17.80 5.37 1.78
CA VAL A 465 -17.00 6.42 1.11
C VAL A 465 -17.19 6.44 -0.40
N ASP A 466 -17.72 5.37 -0.97
CA ASP A 466 -17.89 5.21 -2.41
C ASP A 466 -19.34 5.51 -2.82
N PRO A 467 -19.60 6.46 -3.73
CA PRO A 467 -20.96 6.83 -4.10
C PRO A 467 -21.71 5.78 -4.94
N GLU A 468 -21.01 4.85 -5.59
CA GLU A 468 -21.61 3.81 -6.43
C GLU A 468 -21.66 2.44 -5.73
N LEU A 469 -20.61 2.11 -4.96
CA LEU A 469 -20.53 0.87 -4.20
C LEU A 469 -21.14 0.99 -2.80
N GLY A 470 -21.00 2.16 -2.16
CA GLY A 470 -21.29 2.39 -0.75
C GLY A 470 -20.09 2.05 0.14
N GLU A 471 -20.26 1.07 1.01
CA GLU A 471 -19.24 0.62 1.94
C GLU A 471 -18.09 -0.13 1.27
N THR A 472 -16.86 0.27 1.59
CA THR A 472 -15.64 -0.47 1.24
C THR A 472 -14.53 -0.21 2.26
N ALA A 473 -13.36 -0.82 2.08
CA ALA A 473 -12.18 -0.55 2.89
C ALA A 473 -11.60 0.83 2.57
N ALA A 474 -11.68 1.72 3.55
CA ALA A 474 -11.22 3.10 3.54
C ALA A 474 -10.04 3.28 4.52
N ASP A 475 -9.05 2.40 4.47
CA ASP A 475 -7.96 2.34 5.47
C ASP A 475 -7.21 3.66 5.69
N ASN A 476 -7.22 4.56 4.71
CA ASN A 476 -6.66 5.91 4.86
C ASN A 476 -7.31 6.69 6.02
N LYS A 477 -8.51 6.34 6.45
CA LYS A 477 -9.16 6.89 7.65
C LYS A 477 -8.44 6.54 8.95
N TYR A 478 -7.62 5.48 9.01
CA TYR A 478 -6.75 5.22 10.16
C TYR A 478 -5.75 6.35 10.40
N VAL A 479 -5.34 7.03 9.33
CA VAL A 479 -4.26 8.03 9.33
C VAL A 479 -4.73 9.42 8.91
N THR A 480 -6.03 9.63 8.79
CA THR A 480 -6.65 10.94 8.61
C THR A 480 -7.06 11.44 10.00
N LEU A 481 -6.17 12.23 10.63
CA LEU A 481 -6.16 12.49 12.06
C LEU A 481 -6.45 13.96 12.38
N MET A 482 -6.00 14.87 11.52
CA MET A 482 -5.91 16.30 11.78
C MET A 482 -6.43 17.12 10.60
N GLY A 483 -6.89 18.34 10.88
CA GLY A 483 -7.50 19.18 9.87
C GLY A 483 -8.98 18.84 9.66
N MET A 484 -9.70 19.73 8.95
CA MET A 484 -11.06 19.45 8.49
C MET A 484 -11.01 19.09 7.01
N ASP A 485 -10.25 18.04 6.70
CA ASP A 485 -10.06 17.52 5.35
C ASP A 485 -9.89 16.00 5.38
N GLU A 486 -9.88 15.39 4.18
CA GLU A 486 -9.80 13.94 3.98
C GLU A 486 -8.39 13.50 3.55
N LEU A 487 -7.36 14.32 3.76
CA LEU A 487 -5.99 13.95 3.43
C LEU A 487 -5.36 13.15 4.57
N PRO A 488 -4.74 12.00 4.27
CA PRO A 488 -3.90 11.29 5.23
C PRO A 488 -2.76 12.16 5.77
N ASP A 489 -2.63 12.22 7.10
CA ASP A 489 -1.52 12.89 7.80
C ASP A 489 -0.25 12.02 7.84
N LEU A 490 -0.42 10.71 7.76
CA LEU A 490 0.64 9.71 7.78
C LEU A 490 0.64 8.87 6.51
N MET A 491 1.81 8.40 6.11
CA MET A 491 1.97 7.50 4.97
C MET A 491 1.61 6.08 5.39
N LEU A 492 0.47 5.59 4.90
CA LEU A 492 -0.04 4.26 5.21
C LEU A 492 0.28 3.27 4.09
N GLY A 493 0.69 2.06 4.46
CA GLY A 493 0.65 0.90 3.56
C GLY A 493 0.18 -0.36 4.29
N ARG A 494 -0.38 -1.29 3.52
CA ARG A 494 -0.86 -2.58 4.01
C ARG A 494 -0.06 -3.73 3.41
N LEU A 495 0.44 -4.61 4.27
CA LEU A 495 0.96 -5.92 3.90
C LEU A 495 -0.13 -6.95 4.19
N ALA A 496 -1.03 -7.15 3.23
CA ALA A 496 -2.20 -8.00 3.40
C ALA A 496 -1.78 -9.48 3.29
N VAL A 497 -1.61 -10.15 4.43
CA VAL A 497 -1.14 -11.53 4.55
C VAL A 497 -2.02 -12.35 5.51
N ASN A 498 -2.24 -13.62 5.17
CA ASN A 498 -3.09 -14.54 5.94
C ASN A 498 -2.28 -15.61 6.70
N THR A 499 -0.99 -15.75 6.40
CA THR A 499 -0.12 -16.76 7.03
C THR A 499 1.27 -16.20 7.34
N MET A 500 1.96 -16.80 8.32
CA MET A 500 3.34 -16.44 8.65
C MET A 500 4.28 -16.59 7.44
N VAL A 501 4.02 -17.56 6.56
CA VAL A 501 4.83 -17.80 5.35
C VAL A 501 4.64 -16.66 4.35
N GLU A 502 3.41 -16.20 4.15
CA GLU A 502 3.13 -15.03 3.31
C GLU A 502 3.79 -13.78 3.88
N ALA A 503 3.64 -13.52 5.19
CA ALA A 503 4.29 -12.41 5.88
C ALA A 503 5.81 -12.43 5.66
N GLN A 504 6.44 -13.60 5.86
CA GLN A 504 7.88 -13.78 5.67
C GLN A 504 8.32 -13.52 4.23
N ASN A 505 7.55 -13.99 3.25
CA ASN A 505 7.86 -13.79 1.83
C ASN A 505 7.79 -12.32 1.43
N VAL A 506 6.79 -11.59 1.91
CA VAL A 506 6.61 -10.15 1.64
C VAL A 506 7.75 -9.35 2.27
N VAL A 507 8.05 -9.57 3.56
CA VAL A 507 9.15 -8.88 4.26
C VAL A 507 10.50 -9.15 3.60
N ASN A 508 10.81 -10.42 3.27
CA ASN A 508 12.05 -10.76 2.59
C ASN A 508 12.15 -10.12 1.21
N LYS A 509 11.03 -10.02 0.48
CA LYS A 509 11.00 -9.38 -0.83
C LYS A 509 11.27 -7.88 -0.74
N ILE A 510 10.72 -7.19 0.27
CA ILE A 510 10.99 -5.77 0.55
C ILE A 510 12.46 -5.54 0.84
N ILE A 511 13.04 -6.31 1.77
CA ILE A 511 14.46 -6.17 2.14
C ILE A 511 15.36 -6.48 0.94
N ALA A 512 15.09 -7.56 0.20
CA ALA A 512 15.89 -7.94 -0.96
C ALA A 512 15.84 -6.88 -2.08
N TYR A 513 14.71 -6.22 -2.28
CA TYR A 513 14.56 -5.16 -3.28
C TYR A 513 15.50 -3.99 -3.04
N GLU A 514 15.75 -3.63 -1.78
CA GLU A 514 16.56 -2.47 -1.41
C GLU A 514 18.03 -2.79 -1.11
N VAL A 515 18.32 -4.00 -0.60
CA VAL A 515 19.70 -4.41 -0.24
C VAL A 515 20.45 -5.00 -1.44
N GLU A 516 19.77 -5.77 -2.29
CA GLU A 516 20.36 -6.46 -3.44
C GLU A 516 19.55 -6.17 -4.71
N PRO A 517 19.40 -4.89 -5.13
CA PRO A 517 18.61 -4.56 -6.30
C PRO A 517 19.18 -5.27 -7.53
N ALA A 518 18.29 -5.88 -8.32
CA ALA A 518 18.69 -6.48 -9.59
C ALA A 518 19.40 -5.43 -10.46
N GLN A 519 20.51 -5.84 -11.07
CA GLN A 519 21.31 -4.95 -11.91
C GLN A 519 20.65 -4.74 -13.28
N GLY A 520 21.00 -3.64 -13.95
CA GLY A 520 20.54 -3.31 -15.29
C GLY A 520 19.63 -2.08 -15.34
N ASP A 521 19.16 -1.77 -16.54
CA ASP A 521 18.37 -0.57 -16.86
C ASP A 521 16.86 -0.72 -16.57
N TRP A 522 16.43 -1.79 -15.91
CA TRP A 522 15.00 -2.05 -15.68
C TRP A 522 14.32 -0.95 -14.86
N LYS A 523 15.06 -0.24 -13.99
CA LYS A 523 14.58 0.95 -13.26
C LYS A 523 14.36 2.19 -14.16
N GLN A 524 14.80 2.15 -15.41
CA GLN A 524 14.53 3.17 -16.45
C GLN A 524 13.41 2.75 -17.42
N LYS A 525 12.67 1.68 -17.11
CA LYS A 525 11.65 1.12 -18.01
C LYS A 525 10.26 1.16 -17.38
N VAL A 526 9.28 1.65 -18.13
CA VAL A 526 7.86 1.68 -17.77
C VAL A 526 7.08 0.76 -18.70
N LEU A 527 6.15 -0.02 -18.16
CA LEU A 527 5.15 -0.74 -18.93
C LEU A 527 3.80 -0.03 -18.77
N ALA A 528 3.35 0.62 -19.83
CA ALA A 528 2.08 1.32 -19.90
C ALA A 528 1.03 0.42 -20.56
N ILE A 529 -0.03 0.10 -19.82
CA ILE A 529 -1.09 -0.81 -20.21
C ILE A 529 -2.39 -0.03 -20.24
N ALA A 530 -3.12 -0.11 -21.35
CA ALA A 530 -4.42 0.53 -21.48
C ALA A 530 -5.45 -0.45 -22.04
N ASP A 531 -6.65 -0.39 -21.48
CA ASP A 531 -7.81 -1.10 -22.01
C ASP A 531 -8.24 -0.52 -23.38
N SER A 532 -9.22 -1.16 -24.01
CA SER A 532 -9.70 -0.75 -25.32
C SER A 532 -10.27 0.67 -25.31
N TYR A 533 -10.12 1.36 -26.44
CA TYR A 533 -10.66 2.71 -26.57
C TYR A 533 -12.20 2.71 -26.45
N GLU A 534 -12.74 3.56 -25.58
CA GLU A 534 -14.18 3.75 -25.42
C GLU A 534 -14.58 5.22 -25.61
N SER A 535 -15.73 5.45 -26.25
CA SER A 535 -16.28 6.79 -26.44
C SER A 535 -16.69 7.39 -25.09
N GLY A 536 -15.85 8.25 -24.52
CA GLY A 536 -16.03 8.89 -23.21
C GLY A 536 -14.88 8.60 -22.25
N TRP A 537 -14.17 7.48 -22.46
CA TRP A 537 -13.06 7.03 -21.64
C TRP A 537 -11.90 6.55 -22.54
N PRO A 538 -11.14 7.48 -23.14
CA PRO A 538 -10.10 7.14 -24.09
C PRO A 538 -8.82 6.68 -23.40
N PHE A 539 -8.83 5.51 -22.74
CA PHE A 539 -7.73 5.02 -21.90
C PHE A 539 -6.33 5.06 -22.56
N PRO A 540 -6.16 4.65 -23.84
CA PRO A 540 -4.85 4.76 -24.50
C PRO A 540 -4.37 6.21 -24.63
N ASN A 541 -5.28 7.16 -24.87
CA ASN A 541 -4.93 8.58 -24.98
C ASN A 541 -4.49 9.16 -23.63
N LEU A 542 -5.19 8.81 -22.55
CA LEU A 542 -4.83 9.24 -21.19
C LEU A 542 -3.43 8.73 -20.81
N SER A 543 -3.15 7.46 -21.13
CA SER A 543 -1.83 6.86 -20.92
C SER A 543 -0.74 7.59 -21.73
N ASP A 544 -0.97 7.85 -23.03
CA ASP A 544 0.00 8.57 -23.87
C ASP A 544 0.21 10.03 -23.43
N GLU A 545 -0.83 10.71 -22.95
CA GLU A 545 -0.75 12.06 -22.42
C GLU A 545 0.12 12.11 -21.16
N LEU A 546 -0.10 11.20 -20.21
CA LEU A 546 0.72 11.06 -19.01
C LEU A 546 2.19 10.81 -19.35
N LEU A 547 2.47 9.82 -20.22
CA LEU A 547 3.84 9.49 -20.61
C LEU A 547 4.54 10.68 -21.27
N ARG A 548 3.86 11.38 -22.18
CA ARG A 548 4.42 12.54 -22.88
C ARG A 548 4.78 13.68 -21.94
N GLU A 549 4.01 13.87 -20.87
CA GLU A 549 4.12 15.05 -20.03
C GLU A 549 4.87 14.84 -18.72
N ALA A 550 4.95 13.61 -18.24
CA ALA A 550 5.52 13.29 -16.94
C ALA A 550 6.68 12.28 -16.98
N LEU A 551 6.85 11.54 -18.08
CA LEU A 551 7.98 10.61 -18.22
C LEU A 551 9.19 11.34 -18.85
N PRO A 552 10.36 11.37 -18.19
CA PRO A 552 11.56 11.98 -18.73
C PRO A 552 12.13 11.22 -19.96
N ASP A 553 12.83 11.93 -20.86
CA ASP A 553 13.38 11.37 -22.11
C ASP A 553 14.37 10.22 -21.92
N ASN A 554 14.99 10.11 -20.74
CA ASN A 554 15.92 9.03 -20.41
C ASN A 554 15.24 7.74 -19.92
N TYR A 555 13.90 7.68 -19.92
CA TYR A 555 13.12 6.48 -19.61
C TYR A 555 12.49 5.88 -20.88
N GLU A 556 12.44 4.55 -20.93
CA GLU A 556 11.78 3.82 -22.00
C GLU A 556 10.36 3.40 -21.58
N ALA A 557 9.36 3.62 -22.43
CA ALA A 557 7.98 3.19 -22.20
C ALA A 557 7.52 2.15 -23.24
N GLU A 558 7.24 0.94 -22.78
CA GLU A 558 6.59 -0.12 -23.55
C GLU A 558 5.06 0.01 -23.46
N ARG A 559 4.36 -0.04 -24.59
CA ARG A 559 2.91 0.19 -24.67
C ARG A 559 2.12 -1.06 -25.03
N VAL A 560 1.25 -1.49 -24.13
CA VAL A 560 0.29 -2.59 -24.36
C VAL A 560 -1.14 -2.08 -24.30
N TYR A 561 -1.63 -1.59 -25.44
CA TYR A 561 -2.95 -0.98 -25.57
C TYR A 561 -3.89 -1.92 -26.36
N LEU A 562 -4.95 -2.39 -25.71
CA LEU A 562 -5.89 -3.34 -26.32
C LEU A 562 -6.62 -2.71 -27.50
N GLY A 563 -6.63 -3.39 -28.65
CA GLY A 563 -7.23 -2.90 -29.88
C GLY A 563 -6.46 -1.78 -30.59
N VAL A 564 -5.34 -1.30 -30.01
CA VAL A 564 -4.49 -0.24 -30.59
C VAL A 564 -3.11 -0.80 -30.96
N THR A 565 -2.28 -1.17 -29.98
CA THR A 565 -0.97 -1.81 -30.24
C THR A 565 -1.09 -3.33 -30.28
N HIS A 566 -2.08 -3.89 -29.58
CA HIS A 566 -2.34 -5.33 -29.51
C HIS A 566 -3.80 -5.64 -29.88
N PRO A 567 -4.08 -6.12 -31.11
CA PRO A 567 -5.43 -6.35 -31.61
C PRO A 567 -6.31 -7.29 -30.78
N THR A 568 -5.72 -8.24 -30.05
CA THR A 568 -6.46 -9.24 -29.29
C THR A 568 -6.05 -9.27 -27.83
N ILE A 569 -6.99 -9.67 -26.96
CA ILE A 569 -6.75 -9.81 -25.52
C ILE A 569 -5.68 -10.86 -25.19
N ASN A 570 -5.51 -11.88 -26.02
CA ASN A 570 -4.47 -12.90 -25.85
C ASN A 570 -3.08 -12.34 -26.18
N GLU A 571 -2.97 -11.53 -27.23
CA GLU A 571 -1.72 -10.84 -27.58
C GLU A 571 -1.34 -9.83 -26.51
N ALA A 572 -2.29 -9.01 -26.07
CA ALA A 572 -2.08 -8.06 -24.97
C ALA A 572 -1.64 -8.78 -23.68
N ARG A 573 -2.32 -9.87 -23.30
CA ARG A 573 -1.96 -10.66 -22.11
C ARG A 573 -0.54 -11.22 -22.21
N ALA A 574 -0.18 -11.78 -23.35
CA ALA A 574 1.17 -12.30 -23.58
C ALA A 574 2.22 -11.17 -23.48
N ALA A 575 1.94 -10.01 -24.04
CA ALA A 575 2.80 -8.84 -23.97
C ALA A 575 2.95 -8.31 -22.53
N ILE A 576 1.87 -8.25 -21.74
CA ILE A 576 1.94 -7.86 -20.31
C ILE A 576 2.86 -8.81 -19.54
N ILE A 577 2.64 -10.13 -19.68
CA ILE A 577 3.46 -11.15 -19.00
C ILE A 577 4.93 -11.00 -19.40
N ASN A 578 5.21 -10.86 -20.70
CA ASN A 578 6.58 -10.69 -21.20
C ASN A 578 7.22 -9.38 -20.74
N GLY A 579 6.46 -8.28 -20.77
CA GLY A 579 6.89 -6.97 -20.32
C GLY A 579 7.30 -6.98 -18.85
N ILE A 580 6.48 -7.56 -17.97
CA ILE A 580 6.82 -7.72 -16.55
C ILE A 580 8.05 -8.63 -16.39
N ASN A 581 8.11 -9.76 -17.10
CA ASN A 581 9.22 -10.70 -17.05
C ASN A 581 10.56 -10.11 -17.54
N SER A 582 10.51 -9.08 -18.39
CA SER A 582 11.69 -8.37 -18.87
C SER A 582 12.28 -7.38 -17.85
N GLY A 583 11.59 -7.16 -16.72
CA GLY A 583 11.96 -6.20 -15.70
C GLY A 583 11.49 -4.78 -16.04
N LYS A 584 10.68 -4.20 -15.16
CA LYS A 584 10.11 -2.84 -15.29
C LYS A 584 10.16 -2.15 -13.94
N PHE A 585 10.38 -0.85 -13.96
CA PHE A 585 10.30 -0.02 -12.78
C PHE A 585 8.86 0.18 -12.34
N LEU A 586 8.04 0.61 -13.29
CA LEU A 586 6.63 0.91 -13.12
C LEU A 586 5.81 0.09 -14.11
N VAL A 587 4.73 -0.50 -13.62
CA VAL A 587 3.66 -1.05 -14.43
C VAL A 587 2.44 -0.19 -14.17
N ASN A 588 2.05 0.60 -15.15
CA ASN A 588 0.90 1.49 -15.06
C ASN A 588 -0.23 0.92 -15.91
N TYR A 589 -1.38 0.63 -15.28
CA TYR A 589 -2.57 0.15 -15.95
C TYR A 589 -3.70 1.16 -15.81
N ILE A 590 -4.35 1.53 -16.91
CA ILE A 590 -5.56 2.36 -16.91
C ILE A 590 -6.67 1.70 -17.74
N GLY A 591 -7.85 1.51 -17.16
CA GLY A 591 -8.95 0.79 -17.81
C GLY A 591 -10.01 0.24 -16.86
N HIS A 592 -10.83 -0.70 -17.34
CA HIS A 592 -11.83 -1.40 -16.53
C HIS A 592 -11.23 -2.59 -15.78
N ALA A 593 -11.67 -2.88 -14.57
CA ALA A 593 -11.23 -4.06 -13.85
C ALA A 593 -12.36 -4.68 -13.05
N ALA A 594 -12.10 -5.91 -12.63
CA ALA A 594 -12.80 -6.56 -11.54
C ALA A 594 -11.76 -6.94 -10.48
N VAL A 595 -12.22 -7.42 -9.33
CA VAL A 595 -11.36 -7.77 -8.18
C VAL A 595 -10.12 -8.58 -8.59
N ASN A 596 -10.27 -9.51 -9.52
CA ASN A 596 -9.22 -10.46 -9.90
C ASN A 596 -8.60 -10.26 -11.30
N MET A 597 -8.94 -9.17 -12.02
CA MET A 597 -8.48 -8.97 -13.39
C MET A 597 -8.52 -7.52 -13.91
N TRP A 598 -7.59 -7.21 -14.81
CA TRP A 598 -7.62 -6.03 -15.67
C TRP A 598 -8.37 -6.31 -16.98
N SER A 599 -9.08 -5.32 -17.53
CA SER A 599 -9.99 -5.38 -18.68
C SER A 599 -11.16 -6.35 -18.48
N ALA A 600 -12.02 -6.05 -17.50
CA ALA A 600 -13.25 -6.82 -17.23
C ALA A 600 -14.39 -6.49 -18.22
N PRO A 601 -15.32 -7.43 -18.51
CA PRO A 601 -15.41 -8.79 -17.98
C PRO A 601 -14.45 -9.79 -18.64
N PHE A 602 -14.43 -11.03 -18.16
CA PHE A 602 -13.58 -12.14 -18.67
C PHE A 602 -13.56 -12.21 -20.22
N PRO A 603 -12.38 -12.37 -20.87
CA PRO A 603 -11.19 -13.06 -20.36
C PRO A 603 -10.05 -12.24 -19.74
N GLY A 604 -10.17 -10.92 -19.58
CA GLY A 604 -9.17 -10.05 -18.92
C GLY A 604 -7.81 -9.94 -19.61
N MET A 605 -7.20 -8.75 -19.66
CA MET A 605 -5.83 -8.56 -20.16
C MET A 605 -4.78 -9.15 -19.22
N PHE A 606 -5.03 -9.16 -17.91
CA PHE A 606 -4.19 -9.81 -16.91
C PHE A 606 -5.07 -10.28 -15.75
N ILE A 607 -4.98 -11.56 -15.38
CA ILE A 607 -5.79 -12.18 -14.31
C ILE A 607 -4.87 -12.75 -13.22
N VAL A 608 -5.39 -12.95 -12.00
CA VAL A 608 -4.62 -13.54 -10.86
C VAL A 608 -3.85 -14.81 -11.28
N ALA A 609 -4.44 -15.69 -12.08
CA ALA A 609 -3.78 -16.92 -12.53
C ALA A 609 -2.51 -16.68 -13.38
N ASN A 610 -2.37 -15.52 -14.04
CA ASN A 610 -1.20 -15.16 -14.84
C ASN A 610 0.03 -14.84 -13.98
N ILE A 611 -0.14 -14.48 -12.70
CA ILE A 611 0.96 -14.24 -11.76
C ILE A 611 1.88 -15.48 -11.68
N ASN A 612 1.31 -16.68 -11.79
CA ASN A 612 2.08 -17.93 -11.79
C ASN A 612 3.12 -18.02 -12.92
N SER A 613 2.85 -17.37 -14.05
CA SER A 613 3.72 -17.33 -15.23
C SER A 613 4.82 -16.27 -15.15
N LEU A 614 4.85 -15.47 -14.08
CA LEU A 614 5.89 -14.45 -13.91
C LEU A 614 7.23 -15.06 -13.47
N THR A 615 8.30 -14.45 -13.96
CA THR A 615 9.71 -14.84 -13.77
C THR A 615 10.62 -13.66 -13.45
N ASN A 616 10.05 -12.51 -13.08
CA ASN A 616 10.75 -11.24 -12.82
C ASN A 616 11.45 -11.18 -11.44
N GLN A 617 12.15 -12.24 -11.08
CA GLN A 617 12.83 -12.33 -9.78
C GLN A 617 13.87 -11.21 -9.62
N GLY A 618 13.78 -10.47 -8.52
CA GLY A 618 14.64 -9.31 -8.22
C GLY A 618 14.28 -8.02 -8.97
N GLN A 619 13.41 -8.07 -9.96
CA GLN A 619 12.95 -6.92 -10.77
C GLN A 619 11.46 -6.69 -10.55
N TYR A 620 11.11 -6.31 -9.31
CA TYR A 620 9.73 -6.19 -8.87
C TYR A 620 9.21 -4.77 -9.18
N PRO A 621 8.29 -4.57 -10.14
CA PRO A 621 7.75 -3.25 -10.44
C PRO A 621 6.88 -2.73 -9.30
N ILE A 622 6.69 -1.42 -9.30
CA ILE A 622 5.56 -0.76 -8.62
C ILE A 622 4.39 -0.79 -9.60
N VAL A 623 3.24 -1.30 -9.15
CA VAL A 623 2.02 -1.38 -9.95
C VAL A 623 1.12 -0.20 -9.61
N LEU A 624 0.73 0.57 -10.61
CA LEU A 624 -0.23 1.67 -10.50
C LEU A 624 -1.50 1.25 -11.25
N SER A 625 -2.54 0.92 -10.50
CA SER A 625 -3.80 0.40 -11.05
C SER A 625 -4.86 1.50 -11.09
N MET A 626 -4.93 2.22 -12.20
CA MET A 626 -5.88 3.29 -12.50
C MET A 626 -7.23 2.73 -12.97
N THR A 627 -7.91 2.00 -12.10
CA THR A 627 -9.09 1.17 -12.43
C THR A 627 -10.07 1.03 -11.25
N CYS A 628 -11.04 0.12 -11.30
CA CYS A 628 -11.98 -0.17 -10.20
C CYS A 628 -11.62 -1.52 -9.52
N TRP A 629 -11.98 -1.72 -8.25
CA TRP A 629 -11.95 -3.03 -7.54
C TRP A 629 -10.62 -3.80 -7.42
N ASP A 630 -9.56 -3.44 -8.15
CA ASP A 630 -8.28 -4.19 -8.21
C ASP A 630 -7.66 -4.45 -6.83
N GLY A 631 -7.90 -3.55 -5.87
CA GLY A 631 -7.50 -3.62 -4.48
C GLY A 631 -8.59 -4.08 -3.51
N TYR A 632 -9.73 -4.60 -3.95
CA TYR A 632 -10.84 -5.03 -3.07
C TYR A 632 -10.50 -6.32 -2.29
N TYR A 633 -9.64 -6.17 -1.27
CA TYR A 633 -9.10 -7.27 -0.48
C TYR A 633 -10.09 -7.85 0.53
N ILE A 634 -11.16 -7.11 0.83
CA ILE A 634 -12.08 -7.43 1.93
C ILE A 634 -13.11 -8.52 1.61
N TYR A 635 -13.06 -9.14 0.44
CA TYR A 635 -14.00 -10.20 0.08
C TYR A 635 -13.72 -11.48 0.91
N PRO A 636 -14.64 -11.99 1.74
CA PRO A 636 -14.35 -13.02 2.76
C PRO A 636 -14.00 -14.40 2.20
N ASN A 637 -14.11 -14.59 0.89
CA ASN A 637 -13.94 -15.86 0.22
C ASN A 637 -12.67 -15.86 -0.65
N ASN A 638 -11.83 -16.88 -0.47
CA ASN A 638 -10.56 -17.06 -1.17
C ASN A 638 -10.67 -17.76 -2.55
N TYR A 639 -11.87 -17.92 -3.13
CA TYR A 639 -11.99 -18.37 -4.51
C TYR A 639 -11.25 -17.44 -5.48
N GLN A 640 -10.61 -18.02 -6.50
CA GLN A 640 -9.75 -17.30 -7.45
C GLN A 640 -10.38 -16.08 -8.14
N TYR A 641 -11.71 -16.02 -8.19
CA TYR A 641 -12.45 -14.90 -8.81
C TYR A 641 -12.66 -13.71 -7.87
N ASN A 642 -12.49 -13.92 -6.57
CA ASN A 642 -12.71 -12.93 -5.52
C ASN A 642 -11.40 -12.48 -4.86
N LYS A 643 -10.26 -13.00 -5.32
CA LYS A 643 -8.94 -12.58 -4.86
C LYS A 643 -8.56 -11.26 -5.50
N SER A 644 -8.24 -10.27 -4.68
CA SER A 644 -7.68 -8.99 -5.12
C SER A 644 -6.39 -9.23 -5.92
N LEU A 645 -6.35 -8.70 -7.13
CA LEU A 645 -5.18 -8.81 -7.98
C LEU A 645 -3.99 -8.07 -7.36
N ALA A 646 -4.21 -6.88 -6.78
CA ALA A 646 -3.18 -6.10 -6.09
C ALA A 646 -2.53 -6.87 -4.93
N GLU A 647 -3.35 -7.55 -4.12
CA GLU A 647 -2.87 -8.37 -3.02
C GLU A 647 -2.06 -9.57 -3.49
N GLU A 648 -2.56 -10.34 -4.46
CA GLU A 648 -1.86 -11.53 -4.93
C GLU A 648 -0.55 -11.16 -5.65
N PHE A 649 -0.52 -10.01 -6.32
CA PHE A 649 0.68 -9.49 -6.98
C PHE A 649 1.81 -9.20 -6.01
N THR A 650 1.46 -8.67 -4.83
CA THR A 650 2.41 -8.26 -3.79
C THR A 650 2.75 -9.39 -2.83
N LYS A 651 1.84 -10.35 -2.60
CA LYS A 651 2.08 -11.53 -1.75
C LYS A 651 2.99 -12.60 -2.37
N VAL A 652 2.94 -12.76 -3.70
CA VAL A 652 3.61 -13.91 -4.36
C VAL A 652 5.14 -13.91 -4.13
N PRO A 653 5.75 -15.05 -3.75
CA PRO A 653 7.18 -15.12 -3.45
C PRO A 653 8.05 -15.08 -4.71
N GLY A 654 9.12 -14.28 -4.67
CA GLY A 654 10.19 -14.27 -5.68
C GLY A 654 9.77 -13.78 -7.08
N LYS A 655 8.58 -13.20 -7.22
CA LYS A 655 8.04 -12.65 -8.47
C LYS A 655 6.97 -11.61 -8.14
N GLY A 656 6.29 -11.10 -9.16
CA GLY A 656 5.18 -10.17 -8.97
C GLY A 656 5.67 -8.75 -8.74
N ALA A 657 5.01 -8.01 -7.86
CA ALA A 657 5.29 -6.59 -7.60
C ALA A 657 5.95 -6.38 -6.23
N ILE A 658 6.64 -5.25 -6.08
CA ILE A 658 7.13 -4.77 -4.77
C ILE A 658 6.01 -4.07 -4.01
N ALA A 659 5.14 -3.38 -4.76
CA ALA A 659 3.95 -2.73 -4.25
C ALA A 659 2.91 -2.56 -5.35
N ALA A 660 1.66 -2.39 -4.94
CA ALA A 660 0.55 -2.00 -5.80
C ALA A 660 -0.22 -0.85 -5.16
N TRP A 661 -0.47 0.22 -5.91
CA TRP A 661 -1.36 1.31 -5.50
C TRP A 661 -2.66 1.17 -6.27
N SER A 662 -3.69 0.69 -5.56
CA SER A 662 -4.91 0.15 -6.17
C SER A 662 -6.15 0.52 -5.36
N PRO A 663 -7.30 0.70 -6.02
CA PRO A 663 -8.54 1.07 -5.35
C PRO A 663 -9.31 -0.12 -4.78
N THR A 664 -9.97 0.11 -3.65
CA THR A 664 -10.98 -0.76 -3.05
C THR A 664 -12.40 -0.43 -3.54
N GLY A 665 -12.59 0.64 -4.30
CA GLY A 665 -13.91 1.12 -4.73
C GLY A 665 -14.16 1.04 -6.23
N ILE A 666 -15.30 1.57 -6.62
CA ILE A 666 -15.60 2.02 -7.98
C ILE A 666 -15.05 3.43 -8.15
N SER A 667 -14.66 3.75 -9.36
CA SER A 667 -13.87 4.94 -9.62
C SER A 667 -14.01 5.37 -11.08
N VAL A 668 -13.58 6.60 -11.36
CA VAL A 668 -13.73 7.22 -12.68
C VAL A 668 -12.37 7.60 -13.25
N ALA A 669 -12.20 7.42 -14.56
CA ALA A 669 -10.89 7.56 -15.19
C ALA A 669 -10.27 8.96 -15.03
N ARG A 670 -11.10 10.01 -14.88
CA ARG A 670 -10.61 11.38 -14.68
C ARG A 670 -9.97 11.57 -13.30
N GLY A 671 -10.54 10.96 -12.26
CA GLY A 671 -9.92 10.97 -10.93
C GLY A 671 -8.59 10.20 -10.93
N HIS A 672 -8.54 9.09 -11.69
CA HIS A 672 -7.31 8.31 -11.86
C HIS A 672 -6.18 9.11 -12.50
N GLU A 673 -6.47 9.89 -13.55
CA GLU A 673 -5.47 10.74 -14.19
C GLU A 673 -4.78 11.69 -13.19
N TYR A 674 -5.54 12.26 -12.25
CA TYR A 674 -4.98 13.15 -11.22
C TYR A 674 -4.08 12.42 -10.23
N LEU A 675 -4.51 11.23 -9.76
CA LEU A 675 -3.71 10.39 -8.87
C LEU A 675 -2.42 9.94 -9.56
N ASP A 676 -2.54 9.44 -10.79
CA ASP A 676 -1.45 8.92 -11.60
C ASP A 676 -0.45 10.02 -11.94
N ARG A 677 -0.93 11.20 -12.36
CA ARG A 677 -0.09 12.36 -12.62
C ARG A 677 0.67 12.79 -11.38
N GLY A 678 -0.01 12.90 -10.23
CA GLY A 678 0.66 13.26 -8.99
C GLY A 678 1.70 12.22 -8.56
N PHE A 679 1.47 10.93 -8.78
CA PHE A 679 2.47 9.89 -8.51
C PHE A 679 3.68 9.99 -9.46
N PHE A 680 3.44 10.12 -10.77
CA PHE A 680 4.52 10.28 -11.75
C PHE A 680 5.34 11.54 -11.48
N ASP A 681 4.70 12.68 -11.22
CA ASP A 681 5.39 13.93 -10.89
C ASP A 681 6.22 13.77 -9.61
N ALA A 682 5.74 13.02 -8.61
CA ALA A 682 6.51 12.75 -7.40
C ALA A 682 7.83 12.04 -7.68
N ILE A 683 7.78 10.97 -8.48
CA ILE A 683 8.96 10.16 -8.80
C ILE A 683 9.88 10.89 -9.79
N PHE A 684 9.31 11.45 -10.86
CA PHE A 684 10.08 11.94 -12.01
C PHE A 684 10.37 13.44 -11.97
N ALA A 685 9.45 14.27 -11.52
CA ALA A 685 9.69 15.72 -11.47
C ALA A 685 10.29 16.14 -10.12
N LEU A 686 9.76 15.59 -9.02
CA LEU A 686 10.13 15.95 -7.65
C LEU A 686 11.22 15.03 -7.06
N ARG A 687 11.60 13.97 -7.78
CA ARG A 687 12.64 12.99 -7.39
C ARG A 687 12.42 12.43 -5.97
N MET A 688 11.17 12.25 -5.56
CA MET A 688 10.83 11.58 -4.31
C MET A 688 11.27 10.13 -4.41
N THR A 689 11.98 9.65 -3.39
CA THR A 689 12.57 8.31 -3.39
C THR A 689 11.73 7.29 -2.63
N ASN A 690 10.65 7.70 -1.96
CA ASN A 690 9.88 6.81 -1.07
C ASN A 690 8.46 6.62 -1.58
N LEU A 691 7.98 5.38 -1.53
CA LEU A 691 6.70 4.99 -2.11
C LEU A 691 5.50 5.70 -1.48
N GLY A 692 5.48 5.81 -0.15
CA GLY A 692 4.43 6.51 0.59
C GLY A 692 4.36 8.00 0.26
N GLN A 693 5.50 8.63 -0.04
CA GLN A 693 5.56 10.03 -0.48
C GLN A 693 4.93 10.19 -1.87
N ALA A 694 5.24 9.29 -2.79
CA ALA A 694 4.67 9.30 -4.14
C ALA A 694 3.14 9.09 -4.11
N ALA A 695 2.65 8.12 -3.34
CA ALA A 695 1.22 7.89 -3.14
C ALA A 695 0.53 9.11 -2.49
N SER A 696 1.16 9.72 -1.48
CA SER A 696 0.62 10.92 -0.82
C SER A 696 0.59 12.13 -1.76
N ASN A 697 1.59 12.29 -2.63
CA ASN A 697 1.59 13.36 -3.63
C ASN A 697 0.49 13.16 -4.69
N GLY A 698 0.22 11.92 -5.10
CA GLY A 698 -0.93 11.57 -5.92
C GLY A 698 -2.25 12.03 -5.28
N LYS A 699 -2.46 11.70 -4.01
CA LYS A 699 -3.64 12.14 -3.25
C LYS A 699 -3.72 13.66 -3.09
N LEU A 700 -2.59 14.32 -2.82
CA LEU A 700 -2.55 15.78 -2.72
C LEU A 700 -2.93 16.45 -4.04
N TYR A 701 -2.45 15.90 -5.15
CA TYR A 701 -2.79 16.39 -6.49
C TYR A 701 -4.30 16.27 -6.75
N LEU A 702 -4.89 15.11 -6.44
CA LEU A 702 -6.32 14.89 -6.53
C LEU A 702 -7.11 15.86 -5.63
N TRP A 703 -6.75 15.97 -4.36
CA TRP A 703 -7.41 16.87 -3.40
C TRP A 703 -7.40 18.32 -3.86
N ALA A 704 -6.29 18.79 -4.43
CA ALA A 704 -6.17 20.14 -4.97
C ALA A 704 -7.14 20.44 -6.11
N THR A 705 -7.69 19.41 -6.77
CA THR A 705 -8.72 19.59 -7.81
C THR A 705 -10.12 19.87 -7.25
N GLY A 706 -10.39 19.46 -6.00
CA GLY A 706 -11.72 19.55 -5.38
C GLY A 706 -12.77 18.61 -5.98
N ALA A 707 -12.36 17.61 -6.77
CA ALA A 707 -13.25 16.65 -7.42
C ALA A 707 -12.75 15.21 -7.21
N TYR A 708 -13.68 14.25 -7.23
CA TYR A 708 -13.41 12.81 -7.07
C TYR A 708 -12.71 12.47 -5.74
N LEU A 709 -13.09 13.18 -4.67
CA LEU A 709 -12.42 13.09 -3.36
C LEU A 709 -12.64 11.74 -2.67
N GLU A 710 -13.65 10.97 -3.07
CA GLU A 710 -13.85 9.58 -2.62
C GLU A 710 -12.59 8.73 -2.84
N LEU A 711 -11.81 9.01 -3.89
CA LEU A 711 -10.60 8.26 -4.21
C LEU A 711 -9.46 8.48 -3.20
N LEU A 712 -9.52 9.55 -2.39
CA LEU A 712 -8.59 9.73 -1.26
C LEU A 712 -8.72 8.59 -0.25
N ASN A 713 -9.92 8.06 -0.07
CA ASN A 713 -10.22 6.96 0.83
C ASN A 713 -10.05 5.59 0.17
N THR A 714 -10.47 5.44 -1.09
CA THR A 714 -10.49 4.12 -1.74
C THR A 714 -9.15 3.69 -2.32
N TYR A 715 -8.22 4.61 -2.65
CA TYR A 715 -6.88 4.22 -3.13
C TYR A 715 -5.93 3.85 -1.98
N LEU A 716 -5.62 2.55 -1.88
CA LEU A 716 -4.75 1.99 -0.85
C LEU A 716 -3.41 1.55 -1.42
N LEU A 717 -2.37 1.70 -0.61
CA LEU A 717 -1.03 1.22 -0.92
C LEU A 717 -0.84 -0.19 -0.34
N PHE A 718 -0.79 -1.20 -1.22
CA PHE A 718 -0.40 -2.56 -0.87
C PHE A 718 1.12 -2.66 -0.98
N GLY A 719 1.81 -2.60 0.15
CA GLY A 719 3.27 -2.52 0.22
C GLY A 719 3.74 -1.72 1.43
N ASP A 720 5.05 -1.66 1.62
CA ASP A 720 5.67 -0.85 2.67
C ASP A 720 5.83 0.60 2.19
N PRO A 721 5.19 1.60 2.84
CA PRO A 721 5.26 3.00 2.41
C PRO A 721 6.67 3.60 2.56
N ALA A 722 7.53 3.02 3.39
CA ALA A 722 8.93 3.45 3.49
C ALA A 722 9.81 2.88 2.36
N THR A 723 9.26 2.06 1.46
CA THR A 723 10.05 1.44 0.39
C THR A 723 10.75 2.49 -0.47
N HIS A 724 12.06 2.35 -0.60
CA HIS A 724 12.89 3.20 -1.44
C HIS A 724 12.76 2.76 -2.90
N VAL A 725 12.12 3.59 -3.69
CA VAL A 725 11.72 3.35 -5.08
C VAL A 725 12.41 4.26 -6.09
N GLY A 726 13.23 5.22 -5.66
CA GLY A 726 13.98 6.06 -6.60
C GLY A 726 14.80 5.24 -7.61
N SER A 727 14.96 5.75 -8.83
CA SER A 727 16.00 5.24 -9.73
C SER A 727 17.33 5.36 -8.99
N ASP A 728 18.02 4.24 -8.91
CA ASP A 728 19.29 4.15 -8.22
C ASP A 728 20.16 5.29 -8.71
N PHE A 729 20.69 6.04 -7.76
CA PHE A 729 21.83 6.92 -7.90
C PHE A 729 22.74 6.50 -9.06
N SER A 730 22.59 7.16 -10.23
CA SER A 730 23.14 6.65 -11.49
C SER A 730 23.83 7.75 -12.28
N ALA A 731 25.06 7.45 -12.67
CA ALA A 731 25.86 8.24 -13.58
C ALA A 731 25.51 7.87 -15.03
N VAL A 732 25.40 8.86 -15.90
CA VAL A 732 24.99 8.80 -17.31
C VAL A 732 26.17 9.21 -18.19
N ASP A 733 26.34 8.57 -19.35
CA ASP A 733 27.44 8.84 -20.27
C ASP A 733 27.36 10.27 -20.86
N ASP A 734 28.51 10.93 -20.98
CA ASP A 734 28.64 12.29 -21.51
C ASP A 734 29.40 12.33 -22.83
N PHE A 735 29.15 13.37 -23.63
CA PHE A 735 29.77 13.57 -24.94
C PHE A 735 30.19 15.02 -25.15
N TYR A 736 31.47 15.22 -25.49
CA TYR A 736 32.05 16.54 -25.76
C TYR A 736 32.94 16.50 -27.02
N ASN A 737 33.29 17.68 -27.52
CA ASN A 737 34.24 17.87 -28.60
C ASN A 737 35.21 19.02 -28.28
N VAL A 738 36.44 18.91 -28.77
CA VAL A 738 37.46 19.95 -28.68
C VAL A 738 38.35 19.87 -29.92
N ASN A 739 39.04 20.94 -30.27
CA ASN A 739 40.10 20.87 -31.26
C ASN A 739 41.38 20.34 -30.61
N GLU A 740 42.26 19.72 -31.38
CA GLU A 740 43.61 19.42 -30.86
C GLU A 740 44.33 20.71 -30.43
N ASP A 741 45.27 20.57 -29.49
CA ASP A 741 46.03 21.64 -28.84
C ASP A 741 45.23 22.73 -28.08
N GLU A 742 43.90 22.64 -28.07
CA GLU A 742 43.04 23.48 -27.25
C GLU A 742 42.61 22.76 -25.96
N GLU A 743 42.54 23.48 -24.85
CA GLU A 743 41.97 22.97 -23.60
C GLU A 743 40.44 23.04 -23.66
N LEU A 744 39.78 21.93 -23.35
CA LEU A 744 38.34 21.86 -23.14
C LEU A 744 38.04 22.17 -21.67
N ASP A 745 37.42 23.32 -21.40
CA ASP A 745 36.91 23.67 -20.08
C ASP A 745 35.38 23.52 -20.04
N VAL A 746 34.89 22.57 -19.22
CA VAL A 746 33.45 22.31 -19.05
C VAL A 746 32.98 22.81 -17.68
N PRO A 747 32.08 23.81 -17.62
CA PRO A 747 31.57 24.34 -16.36
C PRO A 747 30.53 23.40 -15.71
N VAL A 748 30.18 23.65 -14.45
CA VAL A 748 29.31 22.77 -13.64
C VAL A 748 27.96 22.51 -14.31
N GLU A 749 27.34 23.52 -14.91
CA GLU A 749 26.03 23.44 -15.58
C GLU A 749 26.02 22.53 -16.82
N GLN A 750 27.19 22.18 -17.34
CA GLN A 750 27.39 21.26 -18.47
C GLN A 750 28.30 20.09 -18.11
N GLY A 751 28.70 19.98 -16.83
CA GLY A 751 29.65 18.98 -16.36
C GLY A 751 29.02 17.59 -16.26
N VAL A 752 29.82 16.62 -15.84
CA VAL A 752 29.42 15.19 -15.85
C VAL A 752 28.21 14.89 -14.97
N ILE A 753 27.91 15.72 -13.97
CA ILE A 753 26.75 15.54 -13.08
C ILE A 753 25.45 16.07 -13.72
N ALA A 754 25.53 16.89 -14.76
CA ALA A 754 24.39 17.67 -15.25
C ALA A 754 23.24 16.81 -15.82
N ASN A 755 23.55 15.64 -16.37
CA ASN A 755 22.61 14.66 -16.92
C ASN A 755 22.35 13.45 -16.00
N ASP A 756 22.99 13.44 -14.83
CA ASP A 756 22.94 12.32 -13.89
C ASP A 756 21.64 12.27 -13.09
N ILE A 757 21.36 11.09 -12.54
CA ILE A 757 20.13 10.81 -11.82
C ILE A 757 20.45 10.61 -10.33
N PHE A 758 20.00 11.56 -9.51
CA PHE A 758 20.19 11.54 -8.06
C PHE A 758 19.07 12.33 -7.36
N PRO A 759 18.86 12.14 -6.04
CA PRO A 759 17.84 12.89 -5.30
C PRO A 759 18.18 14.39 -5.19
N LEU A 760 17.16 15.25 -5.28
CA LEU A 760 17.29 16.72 -5.34
C LEU A 760 17.99 17.37 -4.12
N GLU A 761 17.96 16.72 -2.96
CA GLU A 761 18.58 17.25 -1.72
C GLU A 761 19.90 16.55 -1.34
N SER A 762 20.44 15.68 -2.20
CA SER A 762 21.70 14.99 -1.94
C SER A 762 22.90 15.86 -2.33
N SER A 763 23.92 15.93 -1.46
CA SER A 763 25.22 16.47 -1.86
C SER A 763 25.95 15.43 -2.70
N ILE A 764 25.93 15.61 -4.02
CA ILE A 764 26.59 14.69 -4.95
C ILE A 764 27.98 15.19 -5.29
N THR A 765 28.93 14.26 -5.29
CA THR A 765 30.28 14.50 -5.80
C THR A 765 30.65 13.53 -6.91
N ALA A 766 31.36 14.00 -7.94
CA ALA A 766 31.95 13.16 -8.97
C ALA A 766 33.36 12.69 -8.55
N GLU A 767 33.68 11.43 -8.83
CA GLU A 767 34.98 10.82 -8.62
C GLU A 767 35.48 10.20 -9.91
N LEU A 768 36.72 10.53 -10.29
CA LEU A 768 37.37 9.96 -11.47
C LEU A 768 37.77 8.50 -11.22
N VAL A 769 37.37 7.62 -12.12
CA VAL A 769 37.61 6.17 -12.04
C VAL A 769 38.71 5.72 -13.01
N GLN A 770 38.75 6.32 -14.21
CA GLN A 770 39.72 5.97 -15.25
C GLN A 770 40.15 7.23 -16.01
N LEU A 771 41.47 7.40 -16.20
CA LEU A 771 42.07 8.49 -16.97
C LEU A 771 41.96 8.27 -18.50
N PRO A 772 41.97 9.35 -19.30
CA PRO A 772 42.14 9.27 -20.75
C PRO A 772 43.55 8.80 -21.13
N SER A 773 43.70 8.26 -22.35
CA SER A 773 44.97 7.70 -22.85
C SER A 773 45.88 8.73 -23.54
N HIS A 774 45.32 9.78 -24.14
CA HIS A 774 46.03 10.78 -24.95
C HIS A 774 45.71 12.21 -24.51
N GLY A 775 45.71 12.46 -23.21
CA GLY A 775 45.55 13.79 -22.64
C GLY A 775 45.55 13.77 -21.12
N THR A 776 45.31 14.93 -20.51
CA THR A 776 45.17 15.08 -19.06
C THR A 776 43.79 15.62 -18.74
N VAL A 777 43.09 14.97 -17.79
CA VAL A 777 41.78 15.43 -17.29
C VAL A 777 41.90 15.83 -15.82
N ASN A 778 41.29 16.96 -15.46
CA ASN A 778 41.10 17.40 -14.08
C ASN A 778 39.60 17.45 -13.79
N LEU A 779 39.05 16.38 -13.19
CA LEU A 779 37.64 16.32 -12.78
C LEU A 779 37.48 16.85 -11.36
N GLU A 780 36.68 17.89 -11.20
CA GLU A 780 36.33 18.46 -9.91
C GLU A 780 35.13 17.73 -9.29
N SER A 781 35.07 17.73 -7.94
CA SER A 781 34.00 17.05 -7.21
C SER A 781 32.59 17.54 -7.54
N ASN A 782 32.43 18.78 -7.98
CA ASN A 782 31.14 19.35 -8.40
C ASN A 782 30.74 18.98 -9.85
N GLY A 783 31.53 18.15 -10.54
CA GLY A 783 31.24 17.67 -11.88
C GLY A 783 31.81 18.51 -13.03
N SER A 784 32.33 19.72 -12.77
CA SER A 784 33.09 20.45 -13.80
C SER A 784 34.42 19.77 -14.06
N PHE A 785 34.96 19.88 -15.27
CA PHE A 785 36.27 19.34 -15.58
C PHE A 785 36.99 20.15 -16.66
N SER A 786 38.33 20.07 -16.66
CA SER A 786 39.13 20.46 -17.81
C SER A 786 39.80 19.25 -18.45
N TYR A 787 39.95 19.26 -19.77
CA TYR A 787 40.67 18.25 -20.54
C TYR A 787 41.61 18.91 -21.54
N ALA A 788 42.89 18.56 -21.47
CA ALA A 788 43.91 18.96 -22.44
C ALA A 788 44.39 17.73 -23.21
N PRO A 789 44.17 17.65 -24.54
CA PRO A 789 44.73 16.59 -25.36
C PRO A 789 46.27 16.66 -25.34
N ASN A 790 46.93 15.53 -25.60
CA ASN A 790 48.36 15.56 -25.90
C ASN A 790 48.59 16.36 -27.19
N PRO A 791 49.75 17.04 -27.32
CA PRO A 791 50.07 17.76 -28.56
C PRO A 791 49.92 16.87 -29.80
N ASP A 792 49.31 17.43 -30.85
CA ASP A 792 49.07 16.79 -32.17
C ASP A 792 48.20 15.51 -32.12
N TYR A 793 47.45 15.29 -31.03
CA TYR A 793 46.52 14.16 -30.94
C TYR A 793 45.13 14.55 -31.44
N PHE A 794 44.69 13.88 -32.52
CA PHE A 794 43.30 13.89 -32.97
C PHE A 794 42.68 12.48 -32.91
N GLY A 795 41.36 12.42 -32.67
CA GLY A 795 40.61 11.18 -32.58
C GLY A 795 39.68 11.09 -31.36
N SER A 796 39.18 9.88 -31.10
CA SER A 796 38.28 9.63 -29.97
C SER A 796 39.05 9.26 -28.71
N GLU A 797 38.78 9.98 -27.64
CA GLU A 797 39.30 9.74 -26.29
C GLU A 797 38.15 9.48 -25.31
N ALA A 798 38.44 8.81 -24.19
CA ALA A 798 37.45 8.62 -23.13
C ALA A 798 38.06 8.53 -21.74
N PHE A 799 37.37 9.08 -20.75
CA PHE A 799 37.64 8.85 -19.33
C PHE A 799 36.37 8.33 -18.63
N ARG A 800 36.49 7.81 -17.41
CA ARG A 800 35.33 7.28 -16.66
C ARG A 800 35.22 7.90 -15.28
N TYR A 801 34.00 8.11 -14.81
CA TYR A 801 33.70 8.65 -13.49
C TYR A 801 32.58 7.86 -12.79
N ARG A 802 32.38 8.12 -11.51
CA ARG A 802 31.22 7.68 -10.72
C ARG A 802 30.82 8.80 -9.76
N LEU A 803 29.60 8.75 -9.27
CA LEU A 803 29.09 9.67 -8.26
C LEU A 803 29.22 9.07 -6.86
N TYR A 804 29.29 9.96 -5.87
CA TYR A 804 29.17 9.65 -4.44
C TYR A 804 28.19 10.61 -3.76
N ASP A 805 27.17 10.07 -3.08
CA ASP A 805 26.10 10.84 -2.42
C ASP A 805 26.36 11.12 -0.92
N GLY A 806 27.53 10.70 -0.42
CA GLY A 806 27.88 10.74 1.00
C GLY A 806 27.71 9.40 1.71
N GLU A 807 27.03 8.42 1.10
CA GLU A 807 26.80 7.10 1.67
C GLU A 807 27.17 5.96 0.69
N ARG A 808 26.81 6.11 -0.59
CA ARG A 808 26.89 5.08 -1.63
C ARG A 808 27.51 5.65 -2.90
N TYR A 809 28.08 4.75 -3.72
CA TYR A 809 28.61 5.07 -5.06
C TYR A 809 27.61 4.66 -6.15
N SER A 810 27.56 5.41 -7.24
CA SER A 810 26.77 5.07 -8.43
C SER A 810 27.46 4.00 -9.30
N ASN A 811 26.81 3.61 -10.40
CA ASN A 811 27.50 2.95 -11.52
C ASN A 811 28.61 3.86 -12.10
N THR A 812 29.52 3.26 -12.86
CA THR A 812 30.58 4.01 -13.58
C THR A 812 30.10 4.41 -14.98
N ALA A 813 30.07 5.71 -15.25
CA ALA A 813 29.77 6.28 -16.57
C ALA A 813 31.05 6.66 -17.34
N GLY A 814 30.93 6.77 -18.65
CA GLY A 814 31.99 7.19 -19.55
C GLY A 814 31.76 8.58 -20.12
N VAL A 815 32.81 9.39 -20.14
CA VAL A 815 32.86 10.65 -20.87
C VAL A 815 33.62 10.41 -22.16
N ARG A 816 32.99 10.64 -23.31
CA ARG A 816 33.64 10.55 -24.62
C ARG A 816 33.95 11.95 -25.14
N ILE A 817 35.20 12.15 -25.56
CA ILE A 817 35.67 13.40 -26.14
C ILE A 817 36.14 13.09 -27.56
N TYR A 818 35.61 13.83 -28.54
CA TYR A 818 36.13 13.80 -29.90
C TYR A 818 37.06 14.99 -30.12
N VAL A 819 38.34 14.71 -30.33
CA VAL A 819 39.37 15.72 -30.61
C VAL A 819 39.46 15.91 -32.13
N ASN A 820 39.03 17.07 -32.62
CA ASN A 820 39.05 17.42 -34.03
C ASN A 820 40.47 17.73 -34.48
N PRO A 821 40.92 17.23 -35.65
CA PRO A 821 42.18 17.67 -36.23
C PRO A 821 42.10 19.15 -36.61
N VAL A 822 43.21 19.87 -36.41
CA VAL A 822 43.44 21.25 -36.82
C VAL A 822 44.67 21.27 -37.72
N ASN A 823 44.58 22.00 -38.83
CA ASN A 823 45.66 22.06 -39.82
C ASN A 823 46.92 22.74 -39.26
N ASP A 824 48.05 22.05 -39.27
CA ASP A 824 49.36 22.57 -38.90
C ASP A 824 50.12 23.21 -40.09
N PRO A 825 51.08 24.13 -39.87
CA PRO A 825 51.92 24.62 -40.96
C PRO A 825 52.85 23.55 -41.53
N PRO A 826 53.02 23.46 -42.86
CA PRO A 826 53.99 22.56 -43.47
C PRO A 826 55.42 22.90 -43.02
N VAL A 827 56.32 21.92 -43.03
CA VAL A 827 57.75 22.11 -42.70
C VAL A 827 58.60 21.87 -43.93
N ALA A 828 59.25 22.90 -44.46
CA ALA A 828 60.18 22.78 -45.59
C ALA A 828 61.56 22.33 -45.13
N LEU A 829 62.22 21.48 -45.92
CA LEU A 829 63.51 20.86 -45.59
C LEU A 829 64.64 21.37 -46.50
N ASP A 830 65.79 21.70 -45.92
CA ASP A 830 67.00 22.06 -46.67
C ASP A 830 67.48 20.90 -47.54
N GLN A 831 68.08 21.22 -48.70
CA GLN A 831 68.57 20.22 -49.66
C GLN A 831 69.96 20.59 -50.20
N ASP A 832 70.84 19.60 -50.34
CA ASP A 832 72.14 19.78 -50.98
C ASP A 832 72.21 18.95 -52.27
N ILE A 833 72.49 19.62 -53.39
CA ILE A 833 72.58 18.98 -54.72
C ILE A 833 73.84 19.44 -55.47
N TRP A 834 74.16 18.73 -56.55
CA TRP A 834 75.24 19.11 -57.45
C TRP A 834 74.91 18.78 -58.90
N THR A 835 75.50 19.55 -59.81
CA THR A 835 75.47 19.29 -61.25
C THR A 835 76.83 19.58 -61.88
N PHE A 836 76.99 19.35 -63.18
CA PHE A 836 78.17 19.76 -63.93
C PHE A 836 77.90 21.07 -64.69
N ILE A 837 78.96 21.80 -64.99
CA ILE A 837 78.96 22.97 -65.87
C ILE A 837 78.12 22.73 -67.13
N ASN A 838 77.20 23.65 -67.43
CA ASN A 838 76.27 23.61 -68.57
C ASN A 838 75.30 22.41 -68.61
N GLU A 839 75.17 21.61 -67.53
CA GLU A 839 74.21 20.50 -67.44
C GLU A 839 73.03 20.86 -66.54
N PRO A 840 71.78 20.77 -67.02
CA PRO A 840 70.59 20.97 -66.19
C PRO A 840 70.42 19.83 -65.17
N MET A 841 69.81 20.14 -64.02
CA MET A 841 69.52 19.18 -62.94
C MET A 841 68.06 19.29 -62.51
N GLU A 842 67.36 18.15 -62.45
CA GLU A 842 66.00 18.08 -61.89
C GLU A 842 66.06 18.07 -60.35
N ILE A 843 65.16 18.82 -59.72
CA ILE A 843 65.05 19.05 -58.29
C ILE A 843 63.60 18.83 -57.90
N GLU A 844 63.35 18.05 -56.85
CA GLU A 844 62.05 17.98 -56.18
C GLU A 844 62.20 18.61 -54.79
N LEU A 845 61.39 19.62 -54.47
CA LEU A 845 61.44 20.32 -53.18
C LEU A 845 60.87 19.47 -52.05
N ALA A 846 61.64 19.31 -50.97
CA ALA A 846 61.28 18.44 -49.85
C ALA A 846 60.55 19.20 -48.72
N PHE A 847 59.42 18.65 -48.25
CA PHE A 847 58.67 19.15 -47.10
C PHE A 847 57.89 18.02 -46.40
N VAL A 848 57.41 18.28 -45.18
CA VAL A 848 56.57 17.39 -44.36
C VAL A 848 55.33 18.16 -43.91
N ASP A 849 54.17 17.51 -43.89
CA ASP A 849 52.92 18.08 -43.40
C ASP A 849 51.97 17.00 -42.85
N ASP A 850 51.01 17.39 -42.00
CA ASP A 850 50.01 16.53 -41.34
C ASP A 850 49.03 15.86 -42.33
N GLY A 851 48.71 16.54 -43.45
CA GLY A 851 47.91 16.06 -44.58
C GLY A 851 48.67 15.15 -45.57
N GLY A 852 49.96 14.89 -45.31
CA GLY A 852 50.79 13.96 -46.07
C GLY A 852 51.81 14.64 -46.99
N GLY A 853 53.06 14.70 -46.53
CA GLY A 853 54.24 14.99 -47.36
C GLY A 853 55.40 14.07 -47.01
N ILE A 854 56.04 13.45 -48.03
CA ILE A 854 57.47 13.08 -48.10
C ILE A 854 57.81 12.52 -49.50
N SER A 855 58.90 12.99 -50.12
CA SER A 855 59.93 12.09 -50.66
C SER A 855 61.30 12.78 -50.73
N ILE A 856 62.31 12.10 -50.18
CA ILE A 856 63.72 12.50 -50.14
C ILE A 856 64.42 11.89 -51.36
N VAL A 857 64.96 12.71 -52.27
CA VAL A 857 65.94 12.23 -53.27
C VAL A 857 67.34 12.53 -52.77
N THR A 858 68.05 11.50 -52.31
CA THR A 858 69.51 11.49 -52.31
C THR A 858 69.95 10.55 -53.44
N GLN A 859 70.47 11.11 -54.53
CA GLN A 859 71.07 10.43 -55.70
C GLN A 859 70.13 9.78 -56.73
N GLY A 860 69.74 10.53 -57.76
CA GLY A 860 69.69 10.05 -59.15
C GLY A 860 68.89 8.79 -59.52
N GLN A 861 67.92 8.34 -58.71
CA GLN A 861 66.95 7.32 -59.07
C GLN A 861 65.53 7.79 -58.75
N ASN A 862 64.65 7.74 -59.76
CA ASN A 862 63.22 8.01 -59.62
C ASN A 862 62.60 7.01 -58.64
N ASN A 863 61.99 7.50 -57.57
CA ASN A 863 61.10 6.72 -56.74
C ASN A 863 59.78 7.48 -56.61
N THR A 864 58.73 6.95 -57.24
CA THR A 864 57.37 7.49 -57.19
C THR A 864 56.80 7.35 -55.78
N GLY A 865 56.85 8.42 -54.98
CA GLY A 865 56.03 8.58 -53.78
C GLY A 865 54.60 8.94 -54.16
N ILE A 866 53.62 8.35 -53.48
CA ILE A 866 52.19 8.54 -53.74
C ILE A 866 51.72 9.81 -53.03
N TYR A 867 51.25 10.81 -53.76
CA TYR A 867 50.48 11.94 -53.21
C TYR A 867 49.04 11.47 -52.91
N PRO A 868 48.55 11.53 -51.66
CA PRO A 868 47.14 11.36 -51.38
C PRO A 868 46.37 12.52 -52.03
N SER A 869 45.34 12.19 -52.81
CA SER A 869 44.63 13.14 -53.69
C SER A 869 43.54 13.95 -52.99
N GLN A 870 43.66 14.23 -51.70
CA GLN A 870 42.63 14.97 -50.95
C GLN A 870 43.28 15.75 -49.81
N ASP A 871 44.01 16.81 -50.14
CA ASP A 871 43.80 18.15 -49.60
C ASP A 871 44.61 19.15 -50.45
N SER A 872 44.07 20.36 -50.57
CA SER A 872 44.70 21.62 -51.01
C SER A 872 45.98 21.58 -51.87
N GLU A 873 45.95 22.21 -53.06
CA GLU A 873 47.17 22.41 -53.88
C GLU A 873 48.25 23.17 -53.09
N TYR A 874 49.29 22.46 -52.60
CA TYR A 874 50.48 23.09 -52.05
C TYR A 874 51.08 24.10 -53.05
N THR A 875 51.32 25.33 -52.60
CA THR A 875 51.99 26.37 -53.39
C THR A 875 53.39 26.61 -52.87
N PHE A 876 54.34 26.86 -53.77
CA PHE A 876 55.75 27.03 -53.43
C PHE A 876 56.23 28.39 -53.89
N THR A 877 56.91 29.11 -53.01
CA THR A 877 57.56 30.37 -53.35
C THR A 877 59.07 30.17 -53.31
N CYS A 878 59.73 30.34 -54.46
CA CYS A 878 61.19 30.19 -54.58
C CYS A 878 61.85 31.54 -54.85
N THR A 879 63.02 31.77 -54.26
CA THR A 879 63.92 32.83 -54.71
C THR A 879 64.69 32.38 -55.95
N PRO A 880 65.12 33.29 -56.84
CA PRO A 880 65.95 32.92 -57.97
C PRO A 880 67.39 32.65 -57.50
N PRO A 881 68.06 31.61 -58.03
CA PRO A 881 69.49 31.41 -57.82
C PRO A 881 70.32 32.53 -58.49
N THR A 882 71.56 32.72 -58.04
CA THR A 882 72.41 33.84 -58.50
C THR A 882 73.20 33.51 -59.77
N HIS A 883 73.44 32.22 -60.03
CA HIS A 883 74.29 31.72 -61.12
C HIS A 883 73.62 30.63 -61.95
N GLY A 884 72.31 30.74 -62.10
CA GLY A 884 71.50 29.89 -62.95
C GLY A 884 70.05 30.36 -63.00
N VAL A 885 69.20 29.56 -63.64
CA VAL A 885 67.75 29.79 -63.70
C VAL A 885 67.00 28.53 -63.30
N LEU A 886 65.88 28.71 -62.60
CA LEU A 886 64.91 27.65 -62.33
C LEU A 886 63.85 27.64 -63.42
N GLN A 887 63.57 26.47 -63.98
CA GLN A 887 62.47 26.22 -64.91
C GLN A 887 61.54 25.13 -64.36
N GLY A 888 60.29 25.10 -64.79
CA GLY A 888 59.29 24.13 -64.31
C GLY A 888 58.30 24.73 -63.32
N THR A 889 57.63 23.89 -62.56
CA THR A 889 56.64 24.27 -61.54
C THR A 889 56.93 23.46 -60.29
N ALA A 890 57.23 24.16 -59.20
CA ALA A 890 57.49 23.52 -57.92
C ALA A 890 56.29 22.62 -57.49
N PRO A 891 56.54 21.49 -56.80
CA PRO A 891 57.82 21.09 -56.21
C PRO A 891 58.86 20.57 -57.22
N PHE A 892 58.49 20.32 -58.48
CA PHE A 892 59.39 19.77 -59.50
C PHE A 892 60.03 20.87 -60.38
N LEU A 893 61.27 21.20 -60.09
CA LEU A 893 62.04 22.24 -60.77
C LEU A 893 63.22 21.65 -61.55
N VAL A 894 63.70 22.40 -62.53
CA VAL A 894 64.94 22.13 -63.25
C VAL A 894 65.86 23.33 -63.06
N TYR A 895 66.98 23.13 -62.38
CA TYR A 895 68.04 24.12 -62.29
C TYR A 895 68.96 24.04 -63.50
N ILE A 896 69.16 25.17 -64.17
CA ILE A 896 70.06 25.31 -65.31
C ILE A 896 71.15 26.32 -64.91
N PRO A 897 72.42 25.88 -64.73
CA PRO A 897 73.49 26.80 -64.38
C PRO A 897 73.75 27.80 -65.53
N ASP A 898 74.19 29.00 -65.17
CA ASP A 898 74.69 30.00 -66.11
C ASP A 898 75.80 29.42 -66.97
N GLN A 899 75.87 29.89 -68.21
CA GLN A 899 76.85 29.38 -69.16
C GLN A 899 78.27 29.50 -68.59
N ASP A 900 78.97 28.37 -68.57
CA ASP A 900 80.33 28.19 -68.09
C ASP A 900 80.56 28.46 -66.59
N TYR A 901 79.49 28.53 -65.78
CA TYR A 901 79.60 28.70 -64.33
C TYR A 901 80.10 27.43 -63.62
N ILE A 902 81.04 27.62 -62.68
CA ILE A 902 81.56 26.59 -61.76
C ILE A 902 81.66 27.25 -60.39
N GLY A 903 81.04 26.65 -59.37
CA GLY A 903 80.97 27.25 -58.05
C GLY A 903 79.74 26.81 -57.28
N ALA A 904 79.53 27.44 -56.12
CA ALA A 904 78.35 27.24 -55.30
C ALA A 904 77.26 28.25 -55.69
N ASP A 905 76.05 27.77 -55.85
CA ASP A 905 74.84 28.57 -56.04
C ASP A 905 73.78 28.09 -55.03
N GLU A 906 72.75 28.89 -54.79
CA GLU A 906 71.69 28.52 -53.84
C GLU A 906 70.39 29.22 -54.20
N PHE A 907 69.28 28.64 -53.76
CA PHE A 907 68.01 29.35 -53.67
C PHE A 907 67.25 28.88 -52.42
N THR A 908 66.29 29.68 -51.98
CA THR A 908 65.41 29.33 -50.87
C THR A 908 63.99 29.10 -51.34
N PHE A 909 63.24 28.28 -50.61
CA PHE A 909 61.82 28.06 -50.85
C PHE A 909 61.01 28.01 -49.55
N THR A 910 59.73 28.38 -49.65
CA THR A 910 58.69 28.11 -48.65
C THR A 910 57.54 27.36 -49.32
N VAL A 911 56.89 26.47 -48.56
CA VAL A 911 55.69 25.74 -48.97
C VAL A 911 54.49 26.34 -48.25
N ASN A 912 53.35 26.44 -48.92
CA ASN A 912 52.09 26.85 -48.33
C ASN A 912 51.03 25.81 -48.70
N ASP A 913 50.37 25.27 -47.69
CA ASP A 913 49.31 24.25 -47.76
C ASP A 913 47.93 24.80 -48.18
N GLY A 914 47.85 26.11 -48.44
CA GLY A 914 46.60 26.85 -48.69
C GLY A 914 46.18 27.76 -47.53
N GLU A 915 46.75 27.58 -46.33
CA GLU A 915 46.43 28.35 -45.13
C GLU A 915 47.69 28.94 -44.47
N TYR A 916 48.73 28.13 -44.24
CA TYR A 916 49.95 28.52 -43.54
C TYR A 916 51.20 28.37 -44.41
N ASN A 917 52.20 29.21 -44.16
CA ASN A 917 53.51 29.08 -44.80
C ASN A 917 54.46 28.28 -43.90
N SER A 918 55.27 27.43 -44.53
CA SER A 918 56.37 26.75 -43.88
C SER A 918 57.48 27.71 -43.45
N ASN A 919 58.41 27.16 -42.67
CA ASN A 919 59.74 27.76 -42.55
C ASN A 919 60.41 27.88 -43.94
N PRO A 920 61.26 28.88 -44.17
CA PRO A 920 62.11 28.90 -45.36
C PRO A 920 63.17 27.80 -45.27
N ALA A 921 63.35 27.08 -46.37
CA ALA A 921 64.40 26.10 -46.56
C ALA A 921 65.34 26.52 -47.70
N THR A 922 66.58 26.06 -47.68
CA THR A 922 67.64 26.38 -48.64
C THR A 922 68.00 25.16 -49.46
N VAL A 923 68.06 25.32 -50.77
CA VAL A 923 68.65 24.36 -51.71
C VAL A 923 70.05 24.85 -52.08
N THR A 924 71.08 24.20 -51.55
CA THR A 924 72.48 24.48 -51.91
C THR A 924 72.86 23.67 -53.14
N ILE A 925 73.47 24.32 -54.12
CA ILE A 925 73.84 23.71 -55.41
C ILE A 925 75.34 23.87 -55.63
N THR A 926 76.05 22.78 -55.90
CA THR A 926 77.46 22.85 -56.34
C THR A 926 77.59 22.47 -57.82
N VAL A 927 78.08 23.40 -58.65
CA VAL A 927 78.34 23.18 -60.08
C VAL A 927 79.81 22.82 -60.28
N TYR A 928 80.07 21.57 -60.68
CA TYR A 928 81.42 21.05 -60.87
C TYR A 928 81.90 21.17 -62.33
N GLN A 929 83.22 21.30 -62.51
CA GLN A 929 83.81 21.19 -63.83
C GLN A 929 83.74 19.75 -64.36
N LYS A 930 83.31 19.59 -65.62
CA LYS A 930 83.26 18.29 -66.28
C LYS A 930 84.66 17.87 -66.71
N PHE A 931 85.28 16.94 -65.98
CA PHE A 931 86.57 16.36 -66.35
C PHE A 931 86.36 15.16 -67.28
N THR A 932 86.53 15.35 -68.59
CA THR A 932 86.70 14.21 -69.51
C THR A 932 88.15 13.74 -69.51
N ASN A 933 88.44 12.68 -68.75
CA ASN A 933 89.64 11.88 -68.95
C ASN A 933 89.42 10.90 -70.11
N TYR A 934 90.03 11.18 -71.26
CA TYR A 934 90.33 10.14 -72.25
C TYR A 934 91.66 9.49 -71.86
N LEU A 935 91.69 8.16 -71.68
CA LEU A 935 92.85 7.27 -71.91
C LEU A 935 92.43 5.79 -71.69
N PRO A 936 93.19 4.80 -72.21
CA PRO A 936 92.81 3.98 -73.36
C PRO A 936 92.47 2.51 -73.02
N LEU A 937 91.98 1.79 -74.04
CA LEU A 937 91.99 0.32 -74.15
C LEU A 937 93.18 -0.35 -73.45
N LEU A 938 92.90 -1.30 -72.57
CA LEU A 938 93.71 -2.53 -72.41
C LEU A 938 92.80 -3.70 -72.05
N LEU A 939 92.83 -4.70 -72.92
CA LEU A 939 92.25 -6.04 -72.77
C LEU A 939 92.86 -6.78 -71.55
N LYS A 940 92.02 -7.26 -70.64
CA LYS A 940 91.82 -8.69 -70.33
C LYS A 940 90.64 -8.90 -69.41
#